data_AF-A0A544QQX8-F1
#
_entry.id   AF-A0A544QQX8-F1
#
_cell.length_a   1.000
_cell.length_b   1.000
_cell.length_c   1.000
_cell.angle_alpha   90.00
_cell.angle_beta   90.00
_cell.angle_gamma   90.00
#
_symmetry.space_group_name_H-M   'P 1'
#
loop_
_entity.id
_entity.type
_entity.pdbx_description
1 polymer ?
#
loop_
_entity_poly.entity_id
_entity_poly.type
_entity_poly.pdbx_seq_one_letter_code
_entity_poly.pdbx_strand_id
1 'polypeptide(L)'
;MLSPDAFREKYPPEELEAELPDSPIGSLRDLQYLYGKLYTLATTDGGKYAPYLTPDAADDLLDTDDSLIVVRVDLSGDEPQLADDNRGTVWITRYTKDHIPLAAHCYYQNRGAGIDHSITHKSGQDKSPERLGEYAKHRFTRWPSEDAVQDLAENHGEGWIITDLNKIGENDELTEEIKTSVQRQIDGDQTSLITVKIKTESDGEFQWPSELEILMEGMRRQRLSKLVTKNKAKDSSGQAVDIVTQQNTRTVGTAQDPINYYLGKQVEKFPGLDIDEAWRSHPVSEDSALTLMKAEQFIETCAYRTFGAKVYYLPYIFGTPSAEELYELYTILHNSAVEDSDKTPIERAYERQQDIFGANRLRFYITAVMPHQNSRYDVFGETLNGKLHFPKELALSHNRLVKSVSAFNRAPDAEWTAPLPTNENWELLETNDNQLHSVSTGWYFYQTFAERDDDEADADDPRIKALVSVLSGDSLSVEMLLEEYVNRIIDDQTDDEEHEGFPSFLVASQFAQICALADNQLNLLKADDPSREPITQEPTYEKHIMPSLDEIPIADGGHPAAPKLESFINETPALSPANDDDPDSVTSQRRGAFLLGALVGDIGSYQEYSEDRSTTLVDQYPVKSITRSRIKKVTQETVAKTLTYTRQEKKQRGNYPGTKADHIVDRLRDTILKPDPEEWEIETDDLRFYYALGVTYGMNDHPWNREETDADDSTPEEEH
;
A
#
# COMPACT_ATOMS: atom_id res chain seq x y z
N MET A 1 -22.63 -8.09 -3.65
CA MET A 1 -21.72 -9.20 -3.27
C MET A 1 -22.27 -9.94 -2.03
N LEU A 2 -22.14 -11.27 -1.96
CA LEU A 2 -22.51 -12.10 -0.80
C LEU A 2 -21.66 -11.73 0.44
N SER A 3 -22.18 -11.92 1.65
CA SER A 3 -21.33 -11.87 2.85
C SER A 3 -20.46 -13.14 2.93
N PRO A 4 -19.34 -13.13 3.70
CA PRO A 4 -18.50 -14.32 3.89
C PRO A 4 -19.29 -15.57 4.31
N ASP A 5 -20.22 -15.44 5.26
CA ASP A 5 -21.05 -16.55 5.73
C ASP A 5 -21.99 -17.06 4.62
N ALA A 6 -22.63 -16.14 3.88
CA ALA A 6 -23.53 -16.51 2.78
C ALA A 6 -22.76 -17.14 1.61
N PHE A 7 -21.53 -16.69 1.36
CA PHE A 7 -20.65 -17.28 0.35
C PHE A 7 -20.27 -18.71 0.72
N ARG A 8 -19.89 -18.95 1.98
CA ARG A 8 -19.57 -20.27 2.52
C ARG A 8 -20.76 -21.23 2.49
N GLU A 9 -21.96 -20.73 2.80
CA GLU A 9 -23.20 -21.52 2.72
C GLU A 9 -23.55 -21.88 1.28
N LYS A 10 -23.37 -20.94 0.34
CA LYS A 10 -23.74 -21.13 -1.06
C LYS A 10 -22.79 -22.05 -1.82
N TYR A 11 -21.50 -21.97 -1.56
CA TYR A 11 -20.47 -22.73 -2.26
C TYR A 11 -19.75 -23.65 -1.28
N PRO A 12 -20.25 -24.89 -1.05
CA PRO A 12 -19.57 -25.87 -0.20
C PRO A 12 -18.19 -26.25 -0.79
N PRO A 13 -17.28 -26.84 0.02
CA PRO A 13 -15.88 -27.06 -0.38
C PRO A 13 -15.67 -27.73 -1.74
N GLU A 14 -16.40 -28.81 -2.03
CA GLU A 14 -16.28 -29.54 -3.30
C GLU A 14 -16.72 -28.70 -4.51
N GLU A 15 -17.73 -27.84 -4.35
CA GLU A 15 -18.21 -26.95 -5.41
C GLU A 15 -17.26 -25.77 -5.62
N LEU A 16 -16.73 -25.19 -4.54
CA LEU A 16 -15.76 -24.10 -4.63
C LEU A 16 -14.45 -24.56 -5.27
N GLU A 17 -13.95 -25.73 -4.89
CA GLU A 17 -12.72 -26.29 -5.45
C GLU A 17 -12.87 -26.60 -6.96
N ALA A 18 -14.06 -27.03 -7.41
CA ALA A 18 -14.32 -27.31 -8.81
C ALA A 18 -14.40 -26.06 -9.71
N GLU A 19 -14.66 -24.88 -9.14
CA GLU A 19 -14.78 -23.61 -9.87
C GLU A 19 -13.43 -22.90 -10.08
N LEU A 20 -12.39 -23.33 -9.38
CA LEU A 20 -11.10 -22.67 -9.32
C LEU A 20 -10.02 -23.40 -10.13
N PRO A 21 -8.94 -22.71 -10.53
CA PRO A 21 -7.86 -23.35 -11.29
C PRO A 21 -7.19 -24.49 -10.50
N ASP A 22 -6.93 -25.61 -11.18
CA ASP A 22 -6.15 -26.74 -10.64
C ASP A 22 -4.65 -26.41 -10.46
N SER A 23 -4.21 -25.22 -10.85
CA SER A 23 -2.82 -24.79 -10.81
C SER A 23 -2.52 -23.88 -9.60
N PRO A 24 -1.31 -23.97 -9.03
CA PRO A 24 -0.84 -22.99 -8.04
C PRO A 24 -0.82 -21.57 -8.61
N ILE A 25 -0.96 -20.58 -7.73
CA ILE A 25 -0.79 -19.17 -8.10
C ILE A 25 0.70 -18.91 -8.36
N GLY A 26 1.08 -18.72 -9.63
CA GLY A 26 2.47 -18.51 -10.05
C GLY A 26 2.75 -17.15 -10.68
N SER A 27 1.69 -16.42 -11.03
CA SER A 27 1.78 -15.14 -11.72
C SER A 27 0.66 -14.19 -11.29
N LEU A 28 0.83 -12.91 -11.62
CA LEU A 28 -0.24 -11.92 -11.50
C LEU A 28 -1.51 -12.31 -12.27
N ARG A 29 -1.39 -13.03 -13.40
CA ARG A 29 -2.57 -13.48 -14.17
C ARG A 29 -3.36 -14.54 -13.43
N ASP A 30 -2.68 -15.47 -12.76
CA ASP A 30 -3.35 -16.47 -11.93
C ASP A 30 -4.09 -15.79 -10.77
N LEU A 31 -3.46 -14.79 -10.15
CA LEU A 31 -4.04 -14.02 -9.05
C LEU A 31 -5.26 -13.20 -9.49
N GLN A 32 -5.15 -12.50 -10.61
CA GLN A 32 -6.27 -11.78 -11.22
C GLN A 32 -7.42 -12.73 -11.55
N TYR A 33 -7.12 -13.92 -12.09
CA TYR A 33 -8.17 -14.87 -12.42
C TYR A 33 -8.88 -15.38 -11.18
N LEU A 34 -8.12 -15.74 -10.13
CA LEU A 34 -8.66 -16.15 -8.84
C LEU A 34 -9.59 -15.07 -8.26
N TYR A 35 -9.14 -13.82 -8.21
CA TYR A 35 -9.94 -12.72 -7.68
C TYR A 35 -11.19 -12.49 -8.51
N GLY A 36 -11.06 -12.52 -9.84
CA GLY A 36 -12.17 -12.42 -10.77
C GLY A 36 -13.19 -13.54 -10.59
N LYS A 37 -12.74 -14.78 -10.36
CA LYS A 37 -13.60 -15.93 -10.06
C LYS A 37 -14.33 -15.77 -8.74
N LEU A 38 -13.61 -15.47 -7.65
CA LEU A 38 -14.22 -15.25 -6.33
C LEU A 38 -15.27 -14.15 -6.37
N TYR A 39 -14.96 -13.03 -7.02
CA TYR A 39 -15.90 -11.93 -7.20
C TYR A 39 -17.12 -12.34 -8.03
N THR A 40 -16.91 -13.08 -9.13
CA THR A 40 -18.00 -13.58 -9.99
C THR A 40 -18.93 -14.52 -9.21
N LEU A 41 -18.38 -15.50 -8.49
CA LEU A 41 -19.16 -16.41 -7.64
C LEU A 41 -19.95 -15.64 -6.58
N ALA A 42 -19.36 -14.61 -5.98
CA ALA A 42 -19.98 -13.83 -4.94
C ALA A 42 -21.04 -12.82 -5.43
N THR A 43 -21.20 -12.62 -6.74
CA THR A 43 -22.08 -11.57 -7.30
C THR A 43 -23.07 -12.07 -8.35
N THR A 44 -22.72 -13.10 -9.13
CA THR A 44 -23.51 -13.56 -10.28
C THR A 44 -23.70 -15.08 -10.35
N ASP A 45 -23.51 -15.78 -9.22
CA ASP A 45 -23.87 -17.19 -9.03
C ASP A 45 -23.12 -18.21 -9.92
N GLY A 46 -22.05 -17.78 -10.61
CA GLY A 46 -21.25 -18.65 -11.48
C GLY A 46 -21.96 -19.07 -12.78
N GLY A 47 -21.37 -20.02 -13.51
CA GLY A 47 -21.90 -20.54 -14.77
C GLY A 47 -21.46 -19.79 -16.04
N LYS A 48 -21.94 -20.28 -17.20
CA LYS A 48 -21.47 -19.90 -18.55
C LYS A 48 -21.48 -18.39 -18.82
N TYR A 49 -22.47 -17.67 -18.30
CA TYR A 49 -22.67 -16.25 -18.59
C TYR A 49 -22.24 -15.29 -17.48
N ALA A 50 -21.98 -15.79 -16.28
CA ALA A 50 -21.62 -14.98 -15.13
C ALA A 50 -20.43 -14.03 -15.35
N PRO A 51 -19.34 -14.41 -16.05
CA PRO A 51 -18.22 -13.49 -16.34
C PRO A 51 -18.62 -12.26 -17.17
N TYR A 52 -19.72 -12.33 -17.92
CA TYR A 52 -20.19 -11.27 -18.81
C TYR A 52 -21.05 -10.25 -18.08
N LEU A 53 -21.78 -10.68 -17.06
CA LEU A 53 -22.72 -9.84 -16.31
C LEU A 53 -22.00 -8.80 -15.46
N THR A 54 -22.57 -7.61 -15.31
CA THR A 54 -22.02 -6.49 -14.54
C THR A 54 -22.99 -6.03 -13.47
N PRO A 55 -23.15 -6.79 -12.38
CA PRO A 55 -24.14 -6.50 -11.34
C PRO A 55 -23.96 -5.11 -10.74
N ASP A 56 -22.72 -4.72 -10.46
CA ASP A 56 -22.40 -3.48 -9.76
C ASP A 56 -22.49 -2.22 -10.64
N ALA A 57 -22.62 -2.38 -11.97
CA ALA A 57 -22.63 -1.24 -12.89
C ALA A 57 -23.85 -0.32 -12.73
N ALA A 58 -24.90 -0.80 -12.06
CA ALA A 58 -26.14 -0.09 -11.78
C ALA A 58 -26.46 -0.02 -10.27
N ASP A 59 -25.46 -0.18 -9.39
CA ASP A 59 -25.67 -0.16 -7.93
C ASP A 59 -26.19 1.18 -7.41
N ASP A 60 -25.80 2.28 -8.07
CA ASP A 60 -26.32 3.63 -7.82
C ASP A 60 -27.83 3.78 -8.05
N LEU A 61 -28.47 2.80 -8.70
CA LEU A 61 -29.91 2.76 -8.97
C LEU A 61 -30.70 1.86 -8.01
N LEU A 62 -30.00 1.10 -7.15
CA LEU A 62 -30.64 0.17 -6.23
C LEU A 62 -31.56 0.89 -5.26
N ASP A 63 -32.74 0.31 -5.09
CA ASP A 63 -33.80 0.76 -4.20
C ASP A 63 -34.29 2.21 -4.44
N THR A 64 -33.93 2.79 -5.59
CA THR A 64 -34.40 4.10 -6.04
C THR A 64 -35.73 3.96 -6.79
N ASP A 65 -36.71 4.80 -6.48
CA ASP A 65 -38.00 4.78 -7.17
C ASP A 65 -37.86 5.09 -8.66
N ASP A 66 -38.68 4.44 -9.47
CA ASP A 66 -38.72 4.57 -10.93
C ASP A 66 -37.39 4.35 -11.67
N SER A 67 -36.45 3.66 -11.01
CA SER A 67 -35.10 3.41 -11.53
C SER A 67 -35.01 2.25 -12.53
N LEU A 68 -36.06 1.44 -12.68
CA LEU A 68 -36.16 0.34 -13.66
C LEU A 68 -37.32 0.56 -14.64
N ILE A 69 -36.99 0.64 -15.93
CA ILE A 69 -37.96 0.75 -17.03
C ILE A 69 -37.97 -0.60 -17.77
N VAL A 70 -39.12 -1.28 -17.76
CA VAL A 70 -39.31 -2.58 -18.44
C VAL A 70 -40.27 -2.42 -19.62
N VAL A 71 -39.77 -2.57 -20.84
CA VAL A 71 -40.62 -2.66 -22.03
C VAL A 71 -41.10 -4.10 -22.20
N ARG A 72 -42.40 -4.30 -22.40
CA ARG A 72 -43.03 -5.63 -22.44
C ARG A 72 -43.55 -5.92 -23.84
N VAL A 73 -43.05 -7.01 -24.43
CA VAL A 73 -43.37 -7.42 -25.81
C VAL A 73 -43.90 -8.85 -25.86
N ASP A 74 -44.92 -9.06 -26.67
CA ASP A 74 -45.49 -10.38 -26.95
C ASP A 74 -45.08 -10.82 -28.36
N LEU A 75 -44.28 -11.89 -28.42
CA LEU A 75 -43.79 -12.50 -29.65
C LEU A 75 -44.44 -13.87 -29.89
N SER A 76 -45.47 -14.23 -29.13
CA SER A 76 -46.10 -15.55 -29.20
C SER A 76 -47.04 -15.73 -30.40
N GLY A 77 -47.39 -14.66 -31.09
CA GLY A 77 -48.25 -14.65 -32.28
C GLY A 77 -47.48 -14.63 -33.59
N ASP A 78 -48.21 -14.51 -34.70
CA ASP A 78 -47.60 -14.44 -36.06
C ASP A 78 -46.84 -13.12 -36.30
N GLU A 79 -47.22 -12.05 -35.59
CA GLU A 79 -46.59 -10.73 -35.66
C GLU A 79 -46.29 -10.23 -34.25
N PRO A 80 -45.13 -9.59 -34.01
CA PRO A 80 -44.76 -9.09 -32.70
C PRO A 80 -45.61 -7.88 -32.28
N GLN A 81 -46.02 -7.86 -31.02
CA GLN A 81 -46.86 -6.81 -30.45
C GLN A 81 -46.34 -6.31 -29.09
N LEU A 82 -46.82 -5.13 -28.70
CA LEU A 82 -46.59 -4.58 -27.37
C LEU A 82 -47.64 -5.14 -26.40
N ALA A 83 -47.27 -5.32 -25.13
CA ALA A 83 -48.20 -5.84 -24.13
C ALA A 83 -49.38 -4.87 -23.91
N ASP A 84 -50.60 -5.38 -24.03
CA ASP A 84 -51.84 -4.60 -23.90
C ASP A 84 -52.66 -4.93 -22.62
N ASP A 85 -52.07 -5.74 -21.72
CA ASP A 85 -52.70 -6.11 -20.45
C ASP A 85 -52.76 -4.94 -19.44
N ASN A 86 -53.36 -5.19 -18.28
CA ASN A 86 -53.55 -4.17 -17.24
C ASN A 86 -52.25 -3.52 -16.72
N ARG A 87 -51.09 -4.15 -16.92
CA ARG A 87 -49.79 -3.63 -16.52
C ARG A 87 -49.13 -2.84 -17.66
N GLY A 88 -49.64 -2.96 -18.88
CA GLY A 88 -49.34 -2.13 -20.04
C GLY A 88 -47.99 -2.43 -20.71
N THR A 89 -47.75 -1.70 -21.80
CA THR A 89 -46.56 -1.75 -22.67
C THR A 89 -45.26 -1.49 -21.91
N VAL A 90 -45.26 -0.51 -21.02
CA VAL A 90 -44.10 -0.12 -20.22
C VAL A 90 -44.47 -0.23 -18.76
N TRP A 91 -43.65 -0.96 -18.02
CA TRP A 91 -43.74 -1.09 -16.58
C TRP A 91 -42.54 -0.38 -15.93
N ILE A 92 -42.81 0.73 -15.25
CA ILE A 92 -41.83 1.46 -14.46
C ILE A 92 -41.89 0.98 -13.02
N THR A 93 -40.73 0.67 -12.46
CA THR A 93 -40.63 0.14 -11.10
C THR A 93 -39.26 0.44 -10.49
N ARG A 94 -39.09 0.00 -9.24
CA ARG A 94 -37.85 0.12 -8.50
C ARG A 94 -36.88 -1.01 -8.90
N TYR A 95 -35.65 -0.66 -9.24
CA TYR A 95 -34.58 -1.65 -9.36
C TYR A 95 -34.19 -2.17 -7.97
N THR A 96 -34.21 -3.48 -7.77
CA THR A 96 -33.92 -4.12 -6.48
C THR A 96 -32.90 -5.25 -6.67
N LYS A 97 -32.36 -5.77 -5.57
CA LYS A 97 -31.39 -6.88 -5.62
C LYS A 97 -31.91 -8.11 -6.38
N ASP A 98 -33.21 -8.39 -6.32
CA ASP A 98 -33.83 -9.52 -7.04
C ASP A 98 -33.78 -9.34 -8.57
N HIS A 99 -33.66 -8.11 -9.06
CA HIS A 99 -33.59 -7.81 -10.49
C HIS A 99 -32.19 -7.96 -11.07
N ILE A 100 -31.13 -7.91 -10.25
CA ILE A 100 -29.72 -8.00 -10.69
C ILE A 100 -29.47 -9.23 -11.57
N PRO A 101 -29.78 -10.47 -11.15
CA PRO A 101 -29.56 -11.64 -12.00
C PRO A 101 -30.54 -11.68 -13.18
N LEU A 102 -31.71 -11.05 -13.05
CA LEU A 102 -32.79 -11.15 -14.04
C LEU A 102 -32.56 -10.26 -15.26
N ALA A 103 -32.07 -9.05 -15.03
CA ALA A 103 -31.90 -8.02 -16.07
C ALA A 103 -30.78 -8.37 -17.07
N ALA A 104 -29.89 -9.31 -16.77
CA ALA A 104 -28.78 -9.70 -17.64
C ALA A 104 -27.93 -8.50 -18.13
N HIS A 105 -27.64 -7.55 -17.24
CA HIS A 105 -26.89 -6.35 -17.60
C HIS A 105 -25.42 -6.69 -17.89
N CYS A 106 -24.94 -6.36 -19.08
CA CYS A 106 -23.54 -6.45 -19.47
C CYS A 106 -23.05 -5.09 -19.96
N TYR A 107 -22.38 -4.39 -19.07
CA TYR A 107 -21.87 -3.05 -19.26
C TYR A 107 -20.37 -3.03 -19.47
N TYR A 108 -19.88 -2.02 -20.17
CA TYR A 108 -18.48 -1.69 -20.18
C TYR A 108 -18.25 -0.19 -20.23
N GLN A 109 -17.50 0.29 -19.24
CA GLN A 109 -17.07 1.67 -19.18
C GLN A 109 -15.89 1.88 -20.13
N ASN A 110 -16.07 2.72 -21.14
CA ASN A 110 -14.98 3.23 -21.96
C ASN A 110 -14.94 4.76 -21.86
N ARG A 111 -13.78 5.38 -22.09
CA ARG A 111 -13.51 6.82 -21.86
C ARG A 111 -14.63 7.72 -22.37
N GLY A 112 -15.47 8.18 -21.44
CA GLY A 112 -16.54 9.15 -21.69
C GLY A 112 -17.87 8.59 -22.19
N ALA A 113 -18.00 7.27 -22.43
CA ALA A 113 -19.27 6.64 -22.79
C ALA A 113 -19.32 5.17 -22.32
N GLY A 114 -20.38 4.84 -21.59
CA GLY A 114 -20.75 3.45 -21.33
C GLY A 114 -21.27 2.77 -22.59
N ILE A 115 -20.86 1.53 -22.82
CA ILE A 115 -21.38 0.68 -23.89
C ILE A 115 -21.99 -0.56 -23.26
N ASP A 116 -23.28 -0.77 -23.46
CA ASP A 116 -23.96 -2.00 -23.06
C ASP A 116 -23.89 -3.01 -24.21
N HIS A 117 -23.48 -4.24 -23.87
CA HIS A 117 -23.44 -5.37 -24.79
C HIS A 117 -24.66 -6.28 -24.66
N SER A 118 -25.49 -6.07 -23.62
CA SER A 118 -26.78 -6.72 -23.41
C SER A 118 -27.94 -5.91 -24.00
N ILE A 119 -29.11 -6.56 -24.11
CA ILE A 119 -30.36 -5.85 -24.36
C ILE A 119 -30.70 -4.89 -23.20
N THR A 120 -30.20 -5.10 -21.99
CA THR A 120 -30.35 -4.12 -20.90
C THR A 120 -29.36 -2.96 -21.03
N HIS A 121 -29.80 -1.74 -20.72
CA HIS A 121 -29.03 -0.49 -20.85
C HIS A 121 -29.17 0.39 -19.63
N LYS A 122 -28.03 0.87 -19.10
CA LYS A 122 -28.01 1.93 -18.09
C LYS A 122 -27.92 3.29 -18.77
N SER A 123 -28.90 4.17 -18.50
CA SER A 123 -28.85 5.54 -19.02
C SER A 123 -27.70 6.33 -18.40
N GLY A 124 -27.22 7.37 -19.09
CA GLY A 124 -26.38 8.39 -18.43
C GLY A 124 -27.15 9.14 -17.34
N GLN A 125 -26.44 9.97 -16.57
CA GLN A 125 -27.03 10.76 -15.48
C GLN A 125 -28.07 11.78 -15.98
N ASP A 126 -29.12 11.99 -15.18
CA ASP A 126 -30.14 13.05 -15.32
C ASP A 126 -30.68 13.19 -16.75
N LYS A 127 -31.33 12.13 -17.22
CA LYS A 127 -31.90 12.07 -18.57
C LYS A 127 -33.39 12.38 -18.52
N SER A 128 -33.81 13.23 -19.44
CA SER A 128 -35.22 13.59 -19.58
C SER A 128 -36.08 12.38 -19.97
N PRO A 129 -37.39 12.39 -19.66
CA PRO A 129 -38.31 11.32 -20.05
C PRO A 129 -38.28 11.03 -21.55
N GLU A 130 -38.09 12.07 -22.38
CA GLU A 130 -37.91 11.90 -23.81
C GLU A 130 -36.67 11.09 -24.17
N ARG A 131 -35.53 11.38 -23.52
CA ARG A 131 -34.28 10.64 -23.74
C ARG A 131 -34.37 9.21 -23.24
N LEU A 132 -35.04 8.98 -22.11
CA LEU A 132 -35.29 7.63 -21.59
C LEU A 132 -36.18 6.82 -22.55
N GLY A 133 -37.21 7.46 -23.14
CA GLY A 133 -38.04 6.85 -24.18
C GLY A 133 -37.23 6.47 -25.44
N GLU A 134 -36.29 7.31 -25.88
CA GLU A 134 -35.35 6.97 -26.97
C GLU A 134 -34.46 5.78 -26.62
N TYR A 135 -33.96 5.70 -25.37
CA TYR A 135 -33.15 4.55 -24.94
C TYR A 135 -33.95 3.26 -24.85
N ALA A 136 -35.23 3.32 -24.44
CA ALA A 136 -36.16 2.19 -24.51
C ALA A 136 -36.41 1.73 -25.95
N LYS A 137 -36.61 2.67 -26.89
CA LYS A 137 -36.68 2.38 -28.33
C LYS A 137 -35.40 1.72 -28.86
N HIS A 138 -34.22 2.15 -28.42
CA HIS A 138 -32.94 1.59 -28.86
C HIS A 138 -32.75 0.10 -28.53
N ARG A 139 -33.55 -0.46 -27.62
CA ARG A 139 -33.57 -1.89 -27.33
C ARG A 139 -34.05 -2.75 -28.50
N PHE A 140 -34.75 -2.13 -29.43
CA PHE A 140 -35.29 -2.77 -30.64
C PHE A 140 -34.58 -2.30 -31.91
N THR A 141 -34.02 -1.07 -31.93
CA THR A 141 -33.39 -0.51 -33.14
C THR A 141 -31.87 -0.62 -33.20
N ARG A 142 -31.20 -0.85 -32.05
CA ARG A 142 -29.72 -0.90 -31.99
C ARG A 142 -29.18 -2.26 -31.58
N TRP A 143 -29.53 -2.76 -30.39
CA TRP A 143 -28.93 -4.00 -29.89
C TRP A 143 -29.21 -5.21 -30.80
N PRO A 144 -30.45 -5.46 -31.25
CA PRO A 144 -30.71 -6.61 -32.10
C PRO A 144 -30.09 -6.44 -33.50
N SER A 145 -29.78 -5.21 -33.94
CA SER A 145 -29.16 -4.93 -35.25
C SER A 145 -27.63 -4.94 -35.26
N GLU A 146 -26.97 -5.21 -34.13
CA GLU A 146 -25.51 -5.39 -34.11
C GLU A 146 -25.10 -6.65 -34.89
N ASP A 147 -24.05 -6.55 -35.72
CA ASP A 147 -23.60 -7.63 -36.61
C ASP A 147 -23.44 -8.97 -35.88
N ALA A 148 -22.79 -8.98 -34.71
CA ALA A 148 -22.56 -10.22 -33.94
C ALA A 148 -23.85 -10.84 -33.38
N VAL A 149 -24.90 -10.04 -33.19
CA VAL A 149 -26.23 -10.48 -32.71
C VAL A 149 -27.07 -10.98 -33.89
N GLN A 150 -26.99 -10.32 -35.05
CA GLN A 150 -27.63 -10.79 -36.29
C GLN A 150 -27.04 -12.11 -36.78
N ASP A 151 -25.71 -12.24 -36.79
CA ASP A 151 -25.03 -13.49 -37.14
C ASP A 151 -25.50 -14.66 -36.24
N LEU A 152 -25.79 -14.39 -34.97
CA LEU A 152 -26.34 -15.40 -34.06
C LEU A 152 -27.79 -15.74 -34.40
N ALA A 153 -28.62 -14.73 -34.69
CA ALA A 153 -30.02 -14.92 -35.04
C ALA A 153 -30.21 -15.81 -36.28
N GLU A 154 -29.33 -15.70 -37.28
CA GLU A 154 -29.39 -16.55 -38.47
C GLU A 154 -29.05 -18.03 -38.21
N ASN A 155 -28.28 -18.30 -37.16
CA ASN A 155 -27.67 -19.61 -36.91
C ASN A 155 -28.20 -20.33 -35.66
N HIS A 156 -29.07 -19.70 -34.87
CA HIS A 156 -29.64 -20.25 -33.64
C HIS A 156 -31.10 -20.66 -33.81
N GLY A 157 -31.53 -21.77 -33.19
CA GLY A 157 -32.90 -22.29 -33.30
C GLY A 157 -33.98 -21.31 -32.80
N GLU A 158 -33.62 -20.48 -31.82
CA GLU A 158 -34.47 -19.41 -31.25
C GLU A 158 -34.17 -18.03 -31.83
N GLY A 159 -33.40 -17.94 -32.92
CA GLY A 159 -33.00 -16.68 -33.54
C GLY A 159 -34.17 -15.81 -34.00
N TRP A 160 -35.34 -16.41 -34.22
CA TRP A 160 -36.59 -15.72 -34.53
C TRP A 160 -36.97 -14.66 -33.47
N ILE A 161 -36.61 -14.86 -32.19
CA ILE A 161 -36.84 -13.88 -31.12
C ILE A 161 -36.12 -12.56 -31.43
N ILE A 162 -34.85 -12.62 -31.84
CA ILE A 162 -34.06 -11.43 -32.21
C ILE A 162 -34.62 -10.80 -33.48
N THR A 163 -35.01 -11.61 -34.47
CA THR A 163 -35.62 -11.13 -35.71
C THR A 163 -36.90 -10.36 -35.43
N ASP A 164 -37.77 -10.87 -34.56
CA ASP A 164 -39.04 -10.22 -34.22
C ASP A 164 -38.85 -8.97 -33.35
N LEU A 165 -37.85 -8.95 -32.47
CA LEU A 165 -37.44 -7.71 -31.78
C LEU A 165 -37.00 -6.63 -32.79
N ASN A 166 -36.28 -6.98 -33.84
CA ASN A 166 -35.91 -6.05 -34.91
C ASN A 166 -37.14 -5.54 -35.68
N LYS A 167 -38.13 -6.40 -35.96
CA LYS A 167 -39.39 -5.96 -36.60
C LYS A 167 -40.12 -4.90 -35.78
N ILE A 168 -40.10 -5.01 -34.44
CA ILE A 168 -40.63 -3.94 -33.57
C ILE A 168 -39.85 -2.64 -33.81
N GLY A 169 -38.52 -2.71 -33.90
CA GLY A 169 -37.66 -1.56 -34.17
C GLY A 169 -37.88 -0.90 -35.54
N GLU A 170 -38.30 -1.67 -36.54
CA GLU A 170 -38.64 -1.19 -37.89
C GLU A 170 -40.05 -0.59 -37.99
N ASN A 171 -40.89 -0.78 -36.97
CA ASN A 171 -42.25 -0.25 -36.92
C ASN A 171 -42.29 1.09 -36.17
N ASP A 172 -42.42 2.19 -36.92
CA ASP A 172 -42.51 3.55 -36.37
C ASP A 172 -43.67 3.72 -35.38
N GLU A 173 -44.82 3.08 -35.60
CA GLU A 173 -45.97 3.19 -34.69
C GLU A 173 -45.67 2.55 -33.33
N LEU A 174 -45.11 1.33 -33.32
CA LEU A 174 -44.74 0.64 -32.09
C LEU A 174 -43.60 1.37 -31.35
N THR A 175 -42.59 1.85 -32.08
CA THR A 175 -41.47 2.56 -31.44
C THR A 175 -41.88 3.91 -30.85
N GLU A 176 -42.78 4.66 -31.50
CA GLU A 176 -43.34 5.89 -30.93
C GLU A 176 -44.29 5.61 -29.75
N GLU A 177 -45.01 4.49 -29.77
CA GLU A 177 -45.80 4.06 -28.61
C GLU A 177 -44.91 3.78 -27.39
N ILE A 178 -43.82 3.03 -27.55
CA ILE A 178 -42.83 2.79 -26.47
C ILE A 178 -42.34 4.12 -25.90
N LYS A 179 -41.87 5.02 -26.77
CA LYS A 179 -41.33 6.33 -26.37
C LYS A 179 -42.36 7.14 -25.59
N THR A 180 -43.58 7.23 -26.11
CA THR A 180 -44.66 7.99 -25.49
C THR A 180 -45.12 7.38 -24.17
N SER A 181 -45.11 6.05 -24.05
CA SER A 181 -45.48 5.35 -22.82
C SER A 181 -44.48 5.62 -21.69
N VAL A 182 -43.18 5.62 -21.98
CA VAL A 182 -42.13 6.04 -21.02
C VAL A 182 -42.33 7.49 -20.59
N GLN A 183 -42.51 8.41 -21.56
CA GLN A 183 -42.66 9.84 -21.29
C GLN A 183 -43.87 10.19 -20.41
N ARG A 184 -44.94 9.40 -20.47
CA ARG A 184 -46.16 9.64 -19.68
C ARG A 184 -46.05 9.18 -18.23
N GLN A 185 -45.12 8.28 -17.93
CA GLN A 185 -45.01 7.64 -16.62
C GLN A 185 -43.86 8.21 -15.77
N ILE A 186 -42.88 8.88 -16.39
CA ILE A 186 -41.73 9.46 -15.67
C ILE A 186 -41.91 10.96 -15.51
N ASP A 187 -41.81 11.43 -14.28
CA ASP A 187 -41.81 12.84 -13.93
C ASP A 187 -40.38 13.35 -13.70
N GLY A 188 -39.93 14.27 -14.56
CA GLY A 188 -38.61 14.92 -14.42
C GLY A 188 -37.43 14.13 -14.98
N ASP A 189 -36.24 14.68 -14.76
CA ASP A 189 -34.99 14.07 -15.23
C ASP A 189 -34.51 13.03 -14.21
N GLN A 190 -34.11 11.86 -14.69
CA GLN A 190 -33.60 10.79 -13.83
C GLN A 190 -32.61 9.87 -14.55
N THR A 191 -31.95 9.00 -13.78
CA THR A 191 -31.11 7.91 -14.28
C THR A 191 -31.87 6.59 -14.13
N SER A 192 -31.91 5.76 -15.17
CA SER A 192 -32.67 4.51 -15.14
C SER A 192 -31.93 3.36 -15.83
N LEU A 193 -32.19 2.16 -15.34
CA LEU A 193 -31.89 0.90 -16.01
C LEU A 193 -33.08 0.54 -16.91
N ILE A 194 -32.81 0.18 -18.16
CA ILE A 194 -33.83 -0.04 -19.18
C ILE A 194 -33.67 -1.45 -19.75
N THR A 195 -34.71 -2.25 -19.70
CA THR A 195 -34.69 -3.65 -20.12
C THR A 195 -35.98 -4.06 -20.84
N VAL A 196 -36.03 -5.30 -21.32
CA VAL A 196 -37.15 -5.86 -22.07
C VAL A 196 -37.61 -7.16 -21.42
N LYS A 197 -38.93 -7.33 -21.29
CA LYS A 197 -39.58 -8.59 -20.96
C LYS A 197 -40.31 -9.14 -22.17
N ILE A 198 -40.14 -10.43 -22.44
CA ILE A 198 -40.61 -11.07 -23.67
C ILE A 198 -41.53 -12.23 -23.32
N LYS A 199 -42.68 -12.29 -23.98
CA LYS A 199 -43.56 -13.45 -23.94
C LYS A 199 -43.44 -14.23 -25.25
N THR A 200 -43.09 -15.51 -25.15
CA THR A 200 -42.79 -16.40 -26.30
C THR A 200 -43.91 -17.40 -26.59
N GLU A 201 -44.75 -17.70 -25.61
CA GLU A 201 -45.90 -18.60 -25.72
C GLU A 201 -47.20 -17.86 -25.38
N SER A 202 -48.30 -18.14 -26.09
CA SER A 202 -49.56 -17.37 -25.95
C SER A 202 -50.16 -17.45 -24.55
N ASP A 203 -49.93 -18.57 -23.88
CA ASP A 203 -50.40 -18.90 -22.54
C ASP A 203 -49.31 -18.66 -21.47
N GLY A 204 -48.11 -18.26 -21.92
CA GLY A 204 -46.92 -18.11 -21.09
C GLY A 204 -46.83 -16.76 -20.38
N GLU A 205 -45.95 -16.71 -19.38
CA GLU A 205 -45.61 -15.48 -18.66
C GLU A 205 -44.56 -14.67 -19.42
N PHE A 206 -44.46 -13.38 -19.10
CA PHE A 206 -43.39 -12.53 -19.61
C PHE A 206 -42.06 -12.83 -18.93
N GLN A 207 -41.10 -13.30 -19.72
CA GLN A 207 -39.77 -13.72 -19.31
C GLN A 207 -38.78 -12.55 -19.33
N TRP A 208 -37.86 -12.53 -18.37
CA TRP A 208 -36.72 -11.63 -18.30
C TRP A 208 -35.62 -12.02 -19.30
N PRO A 209 -34.68 -11.12 -19.61
CA PRO A 209 -33.60 -11.42 -20.55
C PRO A 209 -32.76 -12.64 -20.17
N SER A 210 -32.48 -12.82 -18.89
CA SER A 210 -31.71 -13.97 -18.36
C SER A 210 -32.43 -15.31 -18.50
N GLU A 211 -33.75 -15.32 -18.67
CA GLU A 211 -34.55 -16.54 -18.82
C GLU A 211 -34.59 -17.02 -20.28
N LEU A 212 -33.95 -16.29 -21.20
CA LEU A 212 -33.90 -16.59 -22.63
C LEU A 212 -32.45 -16.79 -23.10
N GLU A 213 -32.08 -18.04 -23.38
CA GLU A 213 -30.70 -18.43 -23.78
C GLU A 213 -30.21 -17.61 -24.99
N ILE A 214 -31.06 -17.35 -25.98
CA ILE A 214 -30.70 -16.58 -27.17
C ILE A 214 -30.26 -15.14 -26.85
N LEU A 215 -30.85 -14.50 -25.83
CA LEU A 215 -30.46 -13.14 -25.42
C LEU A 215 -29.13 -13.15 -24.66
N MET A 216 -28.91 -14.18 -23.83
CA MET A 216 -27.66 -14.39 -23.10
C MET A 216 -26.50 -14.72 -24.05
N GLU A 217 -26.72 -15.56 -25.06
CA GLU A 217 -25.73 -15.85 -26.10
C GLU A 217 -25.49 -14.63 -27.00
N GLY A 218 -26.52 -13.85 -27.32
CA GLY A 218 -26.40 -12.59 -28.06
C GLY A 218 -25.51 -11.58 -27.33
N MET A 219 -25.75 -11.41 -26.03
CA MET A 219 -24.92 -10.59 -25.14
C MET A 219 -23.47 -11.06 -25.15
N ARG A 220 -23.24 -12.37 -25.00
CA ARG A 220 -21.91 -12.99 -25.04
C ARG A 220 -21.19 -12.70 -26.36
N ARG A 221 -21.84 -12.96 -27.50
CA ARG A 221 -21.27 -12.71 -28.84
C ARG A 221 -20.91 -11.24 -29.04
N GLN A 222 -21.80 -10.34 -28.64
CA GLN A 222 -21.58 -8.92 -28.75
C GLN A 222 -20.47 -8.41 -27.84
N ARG A 223 -20.30 -9.01 -26.66
CA ARG A 223 -19.18 -8.68 -25.78
C ARG A 223 -17.84 -9.13 -26.38
N LEU A 224 -17.78 -10.35 -26.91
CA LEU A 224 -16.57 -10.93 -27.48
C LEU A 224 -16.12 -10.23 -28.76
N SER A 225 -17.05 -9.78 -29.61
CA SER A 225 -16.73 -9.03 -30.84
C SER A 225 -15.96 -7.72 -30.55
N LYS A 226 -16.24 -7.09 -29.41
CA LYS A 226 -15.54 -5.86 -29.00
C LYS A 226 -14.23 -6.14 -28.24
N LEU A 227 -14.06 -7.33 -27.69
CA LEU A 227 -12.83 -7.73 -26.98
C LEU A 227 -11.65 -7.86 -27.94
N VAL A 228 -11.88 -8.46 -29.12
CA VAL A 228 -10.85 -8.74 -30.14
C VAL A 228 -10.46 -7.50 -30.97
N THR A 229 -11.29 -6.46 -30.98
CA THR A 229 -11.06 -5.22 -31.74
C THR A 229 -10.50 -4.07 -30.87
N LYS A 230 -10.14 -4.37 -29.62
CA LYS A 230 -9.69 -3.37 -28.64
C LYS A 230 -8.35 -2.75 -29.03
N ASN A 231 -8.04 -1.56 -28.52
CA ASN A 231 -6.79 -0.82 -28.77
C ASN A 231 -6.50 -0.55 -30.27
N LYS A 232 -7.56 -0.47 -31.09
CA LYS A 232 -7.49 -0.32 -32.55
C LYS A 232 -6.98 -1.57 -33.29
N ALA A 233 -7.01 -2.74 -32.65
CA ALA A 233 -6.84 -4.01 -33.33
C ALA A 233 -7.94 -4.20 -34.38
N LYS A 234 -7.61 -4.86 -35.50
CA LYS A 234 -8.60 -5.40 -36.42
C LYS A 234 -9.18 -6.70 -35.88
N ASP A 235 -8.30 -7.57 -35.39
CA ASP A 235 -8.64 -8.82 -34.71
C ASP A 235 -7.41 -9.31 -33.94
N SER A 236 -7.44 -9.21 -32.61
CA SER A 236 -6.38 -9.68 -31.71
C SER A 236 -6.70 -11.05 -31.13
N SER A 237 -7.09 -12.00 -31.98
CA SER A 237 -7.42 -13.37 -31.57
C SER A 237 -6.68 -14.44 -32.38
N GLY A 238 -6.45 -15.60 -31.75
CA GLY A 238 -5.81 -16.74 -32.38
C GLY A 238 -5.81 -17.99 -31.49
N GLN A 239 -5.39 -19.12 -32.05
CA GLN A 239 -5.35 -20.39 -31.32
C GLN A 239 -4.06 -20.51 -30.51
N ALA A 240 -4.16 -20.65 -29.19
CA ALA A 240 -3.01 -20.81 -28.29
C ALA A 240 -3.40 -21.56 -27.01
N VAL A 241 -2.41 -21.81 -26.16
CA VAL A 241 -2.65 -22.31 -24.79
C VAL A 241 -2.93 -21.12 -23.90
N ASP A 242 -4.10 -21.09 -23.26
CA ASP A 242 -4.45 -20.09 -22.26
C ASP A 242 -3.47 -20.16 -21.09
N ILE A 243 -2.81 -19.05 -20.78
CA ILE A 243 -1.79 -18.97 -19.73
C ILE A 243 -2.34 -19.29 -18.34
N VAL A 244 -3.64 -19.09 -18.10
CA VAL A 244 -4.25 -19.35 -16.80
C VAL A 244 -4.81 -20.76 -16.72
N THR A 245 -5.69 -21.13 -17.67
CA THR A 245 -6.39 -22.43 -17.61
C THR A 245 -5.59 -23.58 -18.20
N GLN A 246 -4.47 -23.31 -18.88
CA GLN A 246 -3.63 -24.28 -19.58
C GLN A 246 -4.37 -25.05 -20.70
N GLN A 247 -5.57 -24.61 -21.09
CA GLN A 247 -6.35 -25.22 -22.16
C GLN A 247 -5.94 -24.66 -23.52
N ASN A 248 -5.83 -25.55 -24.51
CA ASN A 248 -5.62 -25.13 -25.90
C ASN A 248 -6.95 -24.69 -26.50
N THR A 249 -7.12 -23.38 -26.68
CA THR A 249 -8.39 -22.77 -27.11
C THR A 249 -8.14 -21.50 -27.93
N ARG A 250 -9.23 -20.85 -28.37
CA ARG A 250 -9.15 -19.52 -28.96
C ARG A 250 -8.86 -18.51 -27.86
N THR A 251 -7.83 -17.70 -28.07
CA THR A 251 -7.29 -16.73 -27.12
C THR A 251 -7.30 -15.32 -27.70
N VAL A 252 -7.20 -14.32 -26.82
CA VAL A 252 -7.14 -12.90 -27.15
C VAL A 252 -5.91 -12.26 -26.52
N GLY A 253 -5.35 -11.23 -27.17
CA GLY A 253 -4.14 -10.53 -26.70
C GLY A 253 -4.36 -9.18 -26.03
N THR A 254 -5.57 -8.63 -26.14
CA THR A 254 -5.89 -7.26 -25.73
C THR A 254 -6.85 -7.21 -24.54
N ALA A 255 -6.88 -8.25 -23.70
CA ALA A 255 -7.66 -8.26 -22.47
C ALA A 255 -7.30 -7.03 -21.61
N GLN A 256 -8.30 -6.38 -20.99
CA GLN A 256 -7.97 -5.32 -20.03
C GLN A 256 -7.23 -5.94 -18.86
N ASP A 257 -6.30 -5.17 -18.33
CA ASP A 257 -5.55 -5.54 -17.17
C ASP A 257 -5.88 -4.56 -16.04
N PRO A 258 -6.40 -5.02 -14.90
CA PRO A 258 -6.75 -4.16 -13.76
C PRO A 258 -5.63 -3.23 -13.31
N ILE A 259 -4.37 -3.67 -13.41
CA ILE A 259 -3.19 -2.84 -13.07
C ILE A 259 -2.44 -2.33 -14.32
N ASN A 260 -3.03 -2.46 -15.50
CA ASN A 260 -2.54 -1.93 -16.78
C ASN A 260 -1.11 -2.34 -17.21
N TYR A 261 -0.53 -3.40 -16.64
CA TYR A 261 0.78 -3.97 -17.00
C TYR A 261 0.81 -4.47 -18.44
N TYR A 262 -0.25 -5.15 -18.88
CA TYR A 262 -0.30 -5.85 -20.15
C TYR A 262 -1.08 -5.09 -21.24
N LEU A 263 -1.02 -3.75 -21.21
CA LEU A 263 -1.64 -2.93 -22.25
C LEU A 263 -0.69 -2.73 -23.44
N GLY A 264 -1.25 -2.75 -24.65
CA GLY A 264 -0.49 -2.39 -25.85
C GLY A 264 0.02 -0.94 -25.89
N LYS A 265 -0.37 -0.10 -24.92
CA LYS A 265 0.17 1.25 -24.70
C LYS A 265 1.45 1.27 -23.86
N GLN A 266 1.81 0.16 -23.20
CA GLN A 266 3.09 -0.03 -22.50
C GLN A 266 4.12 -0.67 -23.46
N VAL A 267 4.43 0.03 -24.55
CA VAL A 267 5.30 -0.49 -25.62
C VAL A 267 6.72 -0.79 -25.12
N GLU A 268 7.16 -0.09 -24.08
CA GLU A 268 8.41 -0.32 -23.35
C GLU A 268 8.51 -1.73 -22.76
N LYS A 269 7.38 -2.32 -22.32
CA LYS A 269 7.35 -3.69 -21.78
C LYS A 269 7.28 -4.75 -22.89
N PHE A 270 6.83 -4.37 -24.09
CA PHE A 270 6.69 -5.26 -25.24
C PHE A 270 7.31 -4.67 -26.52
N PRO A 271 8.65 -4.64 -26.63
CA PRO A 271 9.32 -4.15 -27.82
C PRO A 271 8.86 -4.91 -29.08
N GLY A 272 8.35 -4.19 -30.08
CA GLY A 272 7.86 -4.79 -31.33
C GLY A 272 6.47 -5.41 -31.26
N LEU A 273 5.65 -5.04 -30.26
CA LEU A 273 4.26 -5.49 -30.14
C LEU A 273 3.45 -5.15 -31.40
N ASP A 274 2.96 -6.20 -32.07
CA ASP A 274 1.88 -6.11 -33.03
C ASP A 274 0.55 -6.36 -32.30
N ILE A 275 -0.34 -5.36 -32.33
CA ILE A 275 -1.60 -5.39 -31.58
C ILE A 275 -2.53 -6.49 -32.12
N ASP A 276 -2.49 -6.76 -33.43
CA ASP A 276 -3.30 -7.83 -34.05
C ASP A 276 -2.77 -9.23 -33.66
N GLU A 277 -1.49 -9.34 -33.26
CA GLU A 277 -0.85 -10.60 -32.89
C GLU A 277 -0.51 -10.70 -31.39
N ALA A 278 -1.04 -9.78 -30.57
CA ALA A 278 -0.75 -9.72 -29.14
C ALA A 278 -1.14 -11.00 -28.38
N TRP A 279 -2.09 -11.79 -28.92
CA TRP A 279 -2.52 -13.08 -28.38
C TRP A 279 -1.38 -14.11 -28.37
N ARG A 280 -0.32 -13.93 -29.17
CA ARG A 280 0.85 -14.80 -29.13
C ARG A 280 1.73 -14.57 -27.92
N SER A 281 1.79 -13.33 -27.44
CA SER A 281 2.65 -12.95 -26.31
C SER A 281 1.94 -13.15 -24.98
N HIS A 282 0.63 -12.88 -24.93
CA HIS A 282 -0.20 -13.03 -23.72
C HIS A 282 -1.51 -13.74 -24.05
N PRO A 283 -1.45 -15.05 -24.37
CA PRO A 283 -2.64 -15.82 -24.71
C PRO A 283 -3.53 -16.02 -23.48
N VAL A 284 -4.71 -15.41 -23.47
CA VAL A 284 -5.77 -15.68 -22.50
C VAL A 284 -7.03 -16.08 -23.25
N SER A 285 -7.75 -17.10 -22.78
CA SER A 285 -9.03 -17.45 -23.41
C SER A 285 -10.03 -16.30 -23.28
N GLU A 286 -11.03 -16.27 -24.16
CA GLU A 286 -12.08 -15.25 -24.14
C GLU A 286 -12.79 -15.14 -22.77
N ASP A 287 -13.10 -16.28 -22.15
CA ASP A 287 -13.75 -16.33 -20.84
C ASP A 287 -12.77 -15.91 -19.73
N SER A 288 -11.53 -16.40 -19.75
CA SER A 288 -10.47 -15.97 -18.83
C SER A 288 -10.22 -14.47 -18.91
N ALA A 289 -10.20 -13.89 -20.11
CA ALA A 289 -10.02 -12.46 -20.31
C ALA A 289 -11.11 -11.65 -19.59
N LEU A 290 -12.36 -12.09 -19.65
CA LEU A 290 -13.46 -11.42 -18.94
C LEU A 290 -13.38 -11.63 -17.43
N THR A 291 -13.03 -12.84 -16.97
CA THR A 291 -12.80 -13.11 -15.55
C THR A 291 -11.67 -12.24 -14.99
N LEU A 292 -10.56 -12.08 -15.70
CA LEU A 292 -9.45 -11.19 -15.30
C LEU A 292 -9.93 -9.74 -15.12
N MET A 293 -10.82 -9.27 -15.99
CA MET A 293 -11.39 -7.93 -15.89
C MET A 293 -12.25 -7.74 -14.63
N LYS A 294 -12.87 -8.82 -14.12
CA LYS A 294 -13.65 -8.77 -12.87
C LYS A 294 -12.82 -8.61 -11.61
N ALA A 295 -11.53 -8.91 -11.69
CA ALA A 295 -10.62 -8.77 -10.56
C ALA A 295 -10.42 -7.31 -10.11
N GLU A 296 -10.75 -6.33 -10.96
CA GLU A 296 -10.56 -4.90 -10.70
C GLU A 296 -11.14 -4.47 -9.34
N GLN A 297 -12.34 -4.95 -8.98
CA GLN A 297 -12.96 -4.60 -7.69
C GLN A 297 -12.13 -5.04 -6.48
N PHE A 298 -11.56 -6.24 -6.51
CA PHE A 298 -10.70 -6.74 -5.41
C PHE A 298 -9.27 -6.22 -5.47
N ILE A 299 -8.76 -5.91 -6.65
CA ILE A 299 -7.42 -5.33 -6.80
C ILE A 299 -7.39 -3.90 -6.28
N GLU A 300 -8.39 -3.09 -6.63
CA GLU A 300 -8.46 -1.68 -6.27
C GLU A 300 -8.65 -1.46 -4.77
N THR A 301 -9.39 -2.36 -4.10
CA THR A 301 -9.59 -2.35 -2.64
C THR A 301 -8.37 -2.84 -1.86
N CYS A 302 -7.40 -3.45 -2.54
CA CYS A 302 -6.12 -3.86 -1.97
C CYS A 302 -5.00 -2.84 -2.23
N ALA A 303 -5.33 -1.60 -2.61
CA ALA A 303 -4.37 -0.57 -2.94
C ALA A 303 -4.32 0.55 -1.88
N TYR A 304 -3.13 1.08 -1.65
CA TYR A 304 -2.88 2.26 -0.80
C TYR A 304 -2.08 3.29 -1.60
N ARG A 305 -2.23 4.59 -1.28
CA ARG A 305 -1.43 5.65 -1.90
C ARG A 305 -0.39 6.15 -0.91
N THR A 306 0.87 6.15 -1.33
CA THR A 306 2.00 6.62 -0.52
C THR A 306 3.12 7.08 -1.47
N PHE A 307 3.87 8.10 -1.08
CA PHE A 307 5.01 8.64 -1.85
C PHE A 307 4.66 9.00 -3.30
N GLY A 308 3.48 9.60 -3.55
CA GLY A 308 2.95 9.88 -4.90
C GLY A 308 2.60 8.64 -5.75
N ALA A 309 2.84 7.42 -5.25
CA ALA A 309 2.60 6.16 -5.94
C ALA A 309 1.36 5.46 -5.39
N LYS A 310 0.84 4.51 -6.17
CA LYS A 310 -0.20 3.57 -5.77
C LYS A 310 0.44 2.20 -5.54
N VAL A 311 0.40 1.71 -4.31
CA VAL A 311 0.96 0.44 -3.90
C VAL A 311 -0.15 -0.58 -3.72
N TYR A 312 -0.06 -1.70 -4.43
CA TYR A 312 -1.01 -2.81 -4.33
C TYR A 312 -0.45 -3.89 -3.41
N TYR A 313 -1.27 -4.38 -2.47
CA TYR A 313 -0.97 -5.50 -1.56
C TYR A 313 -1.95 -6.63 -1.82
N LEU A 314 -1.69 -7.49 -2.80
CA LEU A 314 -2.66 -8.50 -3.22
C LEU A 314 -2.40 -9.83 -2.46
N PRO A 315 -3.20 -10.16 -1.41
CA PRO A 315 -3.04 -11.42 -0.68
C PRO A 315 -3.33 -12.65 -1.54
N TYR A 316 -2.53 -13.69 -1.40
CA TYR A 316 -2.75 -14.95 -2.07
C TYR A 316 -2.17 -16.12 -1.29
N ILE A 317 -2.66 -17.32 -1.56
CA ILE A 317 -2.15 -18.54 -0.94
C ILE A 317 -1.09 -19.15 -1.84
N PHE A 318 0.11 -19.32 -1.30
CA PHE A 318 1.21 -20.01 -1.96
C PHE A 318 0.92 -21.52 -2.06
N GLY A 319 1.10 -22.06 -3.26
CA GLY A 319 0.74 -23.44 -3.60
C GLY A 319 -0.73 -23.57 -4.05
N THR A 320 -1.29 -24.77 -3.93
CA THR A 320 -2.71 -25.01 -4.22
C THR A 320 -3.53 -24.69 -2.97
N PRO A 321 -4.47 -23.73 -3.02
CA PRO A 321 -5.29 -23.38 -1.87
C PRO A 321 -6.34 -24.45 -1.56
N SER A 322 -6.65 -24.63 -0.28
CA SER A 322 -7.83 -25.39 0.16
C SER A 322 -9.08 -24.52 0.19
N ALA A 323 -10.28 -25.13 0.20
CA ALA A 323 -11.54 -24.39 0.34
C ALA A 323 -11.56 -23.45 1.56
N GLU A 324 -11.04 -23.89 2.73
CA GLU A 324 -11.02 -23.07 3.94
C GLU A 324 -10.13 -21.82 3.77
N GLU A 325 -8.97 -21.98 3.14
CA GLU A 325 -8.08 -20.86 2.83
C GLU A 325 -8.71 -19.87 1.84
N LEU A 326 -9.51 -20.38 0.89
CA LEU A 326 -10.23 -19.55 -0.07
C LEU A 326 -11.36 -18.77 0.58
N TYR A 327 -12.08 -19.35 1.54
CA TYR A 327 -13.07 -18.61 2.32
C TYR A 327 -12.43 -17.47 3.10
N GLU A 328 -11.26 -17.69 3.70
CA GLU A 328 -10.56 -16.63 4.42
C GLU A 328 -9.97 -15.58 3.49
N LEU A 329 -9.38 -15.98 2.35
CA LEU A 329 -8.94 -15.01 1.34
C LEU A 329 -10.13 -14.16 0.87
N TYR A 330 -11.26 -14.80 0.55
CA TYR A 330 -12.48 -14.10 0.19
C TYR A 330 -12.94 -13.14 1.30
N THR A 331 -12.83 -13.54 2.57
CA THR A 331 -13.19 -12.68 3.70
C THR A 331 -12.28 -11.46 3.81
N ILE A 332 -10.97 -11.61 3.63
CA ILE A 332 -10.02 -10.48 3.58
C ILE A 332 -10.42 -9.51 2.46
N LEU A 333 -10.66 -10.02 1.25
CA LEU A 333 -11.03 -9.20 0.08
C LEU A 333 -12.39 -8.53 0.24
N HIS A 334 -13.38 -9.26 0.75
CA HIS A 334 -14.72 -8.75 1.03
C HIS A 334 -14.65 -7.59 2.03
N ASN A 335 -13.94 -7.78 3.14
CA ASN A 335 -13.80 -6.76 4.15
C ASN A 335 -13.06 -5.53 3.61
N SER A 336 -12.01 -5.72 2.81
CA SER A 336 -11.34 -4.62 2.09
C SER A 336 -12.29 -3.84 1.17
N ALA A 337 -13.30 -4.49 0.60
CA ALA A 337 -14.26 -3.86 -0.30
C ALA A 337 -15.45 -3.19 0.40
N VAL A 338 -15.83 -3.64 1.59
CA VAL A 338 -17.06 -3.22 2.27
C VAL A 338 -16.81 -2.37 3.52
N GLU A 339 -15.66 -2.55 4.18
CA GLU A 339 -15.31 -1.77 5.37
C GLU A 339 -14.45 -0.57 4.96
N ASP A 340 -14.98 0.63 5.20
CA ASP A 340 -14.23 1.88 5.16
C ASP A 340 -13.30 1.92 6.38
N SER A 341 -12.07 1.42 6.19
CA SER A 341 -11.06 1.38 7.22
C SER A 341 -9.71 1.69 6.60
N ASP A 342 -8.92 2.54 7.28
CA ASP A 342 -7.58 2.93 6.86
C ASP A 342 -6.55 1.77 6.89
N LYS A 343 -6.96 0.56 7.30
CA LYS A 343 -6.10 -0.62 7.37
C LYS A 343 -5.79 -1.21 6.00
N THR A 344 -4.50 -1.45 5.77
CA THR A 344 -3.98 -2.19 4.63
C THR A 344 -4.42 -3.66 4.65
N PRO A 345 -4.39 -4.38 3.50
CA PRO A 345 -4.61 -5.82 3.46
C PRO A 345 -3.66 -6.63 4.37
N ILE A 346 -2.45 -6.10 4.63
CA ILE A 346 -1.46 -6.70 5.53
C ILE A 346 -1.96 -6.63 6.98
N GLU A 347 -2.45 -5.49 7.43
CA GLU A 347 -3.02 -5.31 8.77
C GLU A 347 -4.26 -6.18 8.99
N ARG A 348 -5.17 -6.23 8.00
CA ARG A 348 -6.36 -7.09 8.07
C ARG A 348 -6.01 -8.58 8.11
N ALA A 349 -5.01 -8.98 7.35
CA ALA A 349 -4.50 -10.35 7.38
C ALA A 349 -3.80 -10.68 8.71
N TYR A 350 -3.12 -9.71 9.32
CA TYR A 350 -2.45 -9.88 10.60
C TYR A 350 -3.41 -10.31 11.72
N GLU A 351 -4.56 -9.64 11.81
CA GLU A 351 -5.60 -9.95 12.80
C GLU A 351 -6.14 -11.37 12.68
N ARG A 352 -5.96 -12.03 11.53
CA ARG A 352 -6.49 -13.38 11.22
C ARG A 352 -5.43 -14.47 11.06
N GLN A 353 -4.13 -14.11 11.08
CA GLN A 353 -3.06 -14.96 10.53
C GLN A 353 -2.85 -16.30 11.25
N GLN A 354 -2.96 -16.35 12.58
CA GLN A 354 -2.35 -17.45 13.34
C GLN A 354 -3.08 -18.79 13.25
N ASP A 355 -4.37 -18.82 12.91
CA ASP A 355 -5.18 -20.04 13.04
C ASP A 355 -5.44 -20.78 11.71
N ILE A 356 -5.31 -20.13 10.55
CA ILE A 356 -5.90 -20.65 9.30
C ILE A 356 -4.89 -20.91 8.17
N PHE A 357 -4.01 -19.96 7.84
CA PHE A 357 -3.11 -20.11 6.68
C PHE A 357 -1.85 -20.95 6.98
N GLY A 358 -1.53 -21.17 8.26
CA GLY A 358 -0.24 -21.73 8.66
C GLY A 358 0.94 -20.79 8.40
N ALA A 359 2.11 -21.13 8.94
CA ALA A 359 3.31 -20.32 8.76
C ALA A 359 3.76 -20.34 7.28
N ASN A 360 3.75 -19.17 6.63
CA ASN A 360 4.30 -18.89 5.28
C ASN A 360 3.45 -19.27 4.05
N ARG A 361 2.19 -19.68 4.20
CA ARG A 361 1.33 -19.91 3.01
C ARG A 361 0.71 -18.62 2.50
N LEU A 362 0.22 -17.74 3.37
CA LEU A 362 -0.28 -16.44 2.95
C LEU A 362 0.89 -15.56 2.49
N ARG A 363 0.81 -15.08 1.26
CA ARG A 363 1.77 -14.19 0.62
C ARG A 363 1.06 -13.00 -0.02
N PHE A 364 1.85 -12.01 -0.40
CA PHE A 364 1.35 -10.80 -1.04
C PHE A 364 2.12 -10.59 -2.34
N TYR A 365 1.39 -10.43 -3.43
CA TYR A 365 1.94 -9.78 -4.61
C TYR A 365 1.92 -8.27 -4.33
N ILE A 366 3.10 -7.66 -4.32
CA ILE A 366 3.28 -6.26 -3.99
C ILE A 366 3.80 -5.55 -5.22
N THR A 367 3.16 -4.46 -5.61
CA THR A 367 3.70 -3.59 -6.63
C THR A 367 3.39 -2.12 -6.36
N ALA A 368 4.40 -1.27 -6.52
CA ALA A 368 4.27 0.18 -6.50
C ALA A 368 4.23 0.70 -7.94
N VAL A 369 3.17 1.44 -8.29
CA VAL A 369 2.99 2.00 -9.62
C VAL A 369 2.58 3.48 -9.58
N MET A 370 2.99 4.25 -10.58
CA MET A 370 2.42 5.58 -10.84
C MET A 370 1.45 5.52 -12.03
N PRO A 371 0.16 5.82 -11.82
CA PRO A 371 -0.79 6.01 -12.90
C PRO A 371 -0.58 7.34 -13.64
N HIS A 372 -0.33 7.29 -14.95
CA HIS A 372 -0.29 8.47 -15.82
C HIS A 372 -1.58 8.68 -16.61
N GLN A 373 -1.68 9.85 -17.25
CA GLN A 373 -2.65 10.08 -18.31
C GLN A 373 -2.60 8.97 -19.35
N ASN A 374 -3.76 8.67 -19.94
CA ASN A 374 -3.94 7.60 -20.92
C ASN A 374 -3.76 6.16 -20.41
N SER A 375 -3.84 5.90 -19.10
CA SER A 375 -3.78 4.53 -18.53
C SER A 375 -2.42 3.87 -18.74
N ARG A 376 -1.33 4.66 -18.78
CA ARG A 376 0.06 4.17 -18.79
C ARG A 376 0.57 4.18 -17.36
N TYR A 377 1.11 3.07 -16.87
CA TYR A 377 1.55 2.95 -15.48
C TYR A 377 3.06 2.67 -15.46
N ASP A 378 3.82 3.51 -14.76
CA ASP A 378 5.22 3.22 -14.46
C ASP A 378 5.28 2.33 -13.22
N VAL A 379 6.22 1.38 -13.19
CA VAL A 379 6.40 0.42 -12.09
C VAL A 379 7.71 0.74 -11.39
N PHE A 380 7.65 0.96 -10.08
CA PHE A 380 8.81 1.36 -9.27
C PHE A 380 9.35 0.22 -8.41
N GLY A 381 8.52 -0.77 -8.11
CA GLY A 381 8.92 -1.98 -7.40
C GLY A 381 7.87 -3.08 -7.52
N GLU A 382 8.33 -4.33 -7.50
CA GLU A 382 7.47 -5.51 -7.61
C GLU A 382 8.08 -6.70 -6.86
N THR A 383 7.22 -7.44 -6.15
CA THR A 383 7.54 -8.78 -5.67
C THR A 383 6.31 -9.68 -5.70
N LEU A 384 6.51 -10.97 -6.00
CA LEU A 384 5.49 -12.00 -5.78
C LEU A 384 5.59 -12.59 -4.37
N ASN A 385 6.64 -12.29 -3.61
CA ASN A 385 7.03 -13.05 -2.42
C ASN A 385 6.83 -12.30 -1.10
N GLY A 386 6.05 -11.22 -1.09
CA GLY A 386 5.74 -10.47 0.12
C GLY A 386 5.21 -11.39 1.22
N LYS A 387 5.77 -11.27 2.44
CA LYS A 387 5.33 -12.09 3.58
C LYS A 387 4.95 -11.19 4.75
N LEU A 388 3.80 -11.47 5.34
CA LEU A 388 3.30 -10.78 6.53
C LEU A 388 4.27 -10.81 7.72
N HIS A 389 5.09 -11.86 7.80
CA HIS A 389 6.16 -12.01 8.78
C HIS A 389 7.04 -10.75 8.89
N PHE A 390 7.50 -10.18 7.77
CA PHE A 390 8.54 -9.15 7.81
C PHE A 390 8.05 -7.82 8.37
N PRO A 391 6.97 -7.21 7.85
CA PRO A 391 6.47 -5.95 8.40
C PRO A 391 5.98 -6.11 9.84
N LYS A 392 5.41 -7.27 10.18
CA LYS A 392 4.98 -7.59 11.55
C LYS A 392 6.16 -7.65 12.52
N GLU A 393 7.14 -8.52 12.25
CA GLU A 393 8.26 -8.71 13.17
C GLU A 393 9.10 -7.43 13.25
N LEU A 394 9.23 -6.65 12.17
CA LEU A 394 9.87 -5.32 12.23
C LEU A 394 9.12 -4.38 13.19
N ALA A 395 7.79 -4.30 13.08
CA ALA A 395 6.99 -3.49 13.99
C ALA A 395 7.12 -3.92 15.45
N LEU A 396 7.13 -5.24 15.72
CA LEU A 396 7.34 -5.79 17.06
C LEU A 396 8.75 -5.52 17.59
N SER A 397 9.77 -5.65 16.74
CA SER A 397 11.16 -5.40 17.11
C SER A 397 11.41 -3.92 17.40
N HIS A 398 10.84 -3.00 16.60
CA HIS A 398 10.88 -1.56 16.87
C HIS A 398 10.22 -1.21 18.21
N ASN A 399 8.99 -1.67 18.44
CA ASN A 399 8.28 -1.46 19.70
C ASN A 399 9.06 -2.01 20.90
N ARG A 400 9.64 -3.21 20.77
CA ARG A 400 10.46 -3.82 21.83
C ARG A 400 11.70 -2.99 22.12
N LEU A 401 12.37 -2.50 21.09
CA LEU A 401 13.57 -1.68 21.20
C LEU A 401 13.27 -0.44 22.04
N VAL A 402 12.33 0.38 21.58
CA VAL A 402 11.99 1.66 22.21
C VAL A 402 11.43 1.47 23.62
N LYS A 403 10.69 0.39 23.89
CA LYS A 403 10.06 0.14 25.19
C LYS A 403 11.01 -0.32 26.30
N SER A 404 12.02 -1.11 25.96
CA SER A 404 12.66 -1.99 26.96
C SER A 404 14.18 -1.98 26.99
N VAL A 405 14.83 -1.40 25.99
CA VAL A 405 16.30 -1.42 25.94
C VAL A 405 16.91 -0.19 26.62
N SER A 406 18.10 -0.39 27.19
CA SER A 406 18.84 0.63 27.93
C SER A 406 19.21 1.88 27.13
N ALA A 407 19.22 1.81 25.79
CA ALA A 407 19.49 2.96 24.93
C ALA A 407 18.42 4.06 25.02
N PHE A 408 17.15 3.68 25.19
CA PHE A 408 16.01 4.60 25.24
C PHE A 408 15.38 4.70 26.63
N ASN A 409 15.68 3.74 27.51
CA ASN A 409 15.05 3.64 28.82
C ASN A 409 16.10 3.64 29.93
N ARG A 410 15.83 4.41 31.00
CA ARG A 410 16.64 4.40 32.21
C ARG A 410 16.25 3.23 33.12
N ALA A 411 17.20 2.73 33.90
CA ALA A 411 16.87 1.85 35.01
C ALA A 411 16.03 2.62 36.05
N PRO A 412 15.10 1.96 36.78
CA PRO A 412 14.21 2.65 37.73
C PRO A 412 14.93 3.48 38.79
N ASP A 413 16.13 3.04 39.20
CA ASP A 413 17.02 3.62 40.19
C ASP A 413 18.16 4.46 39.60
N ALA A 414 18.23 4.61 38.27
CA ALA A 414 19.25 5.45 37.64
C ALA A 414 19.05 6.93 37.98
N GLU A 415 20.11 7.57 38.48
CA GLU A 415 20.18 9.00 38.77
C GLU A 415 20.48 9.86 37.52
N TRP A 416 20.54 9.22 36.35
CA TRP A 416 20.94 9.83 35.09
C TRP A 416 19.95 9.44 33.99
N THR A 417 19.78 10.31 32.99
CA THR A 417 18.96 10.06 31.80
C THR A 417 19.43 8.84 31.01
N ALA A 418 18.55 8.30 30.16
CA ALA A 418 18.91 7.32 29.13
C ALA A 418 19.95 7.89 28.14
N PRO A 419 20.66 7.06 27.36
CA PRO A 419 21.52 7.51 26.27
C PRO A 419 20.81 8.37 25.22
N LEU A 420 19.59 8.00 24.80
CA LEU A 420 18.82 8.70 23.78
C LEU A 420 17.48 9.21 24.33
N PRO A 421 16.98 10.34 23.82
CA PRO A 421 15.71 10.90 24.25
C PRO A 421 14.52 10.14 23.65
N THR A 422 13.38 10.18 24.35
CA THR A 422 12.08 9.68 23.90
C THR A 422 11.02 10.77 24.03
N ASN A 423 9.96 10.73 23.23
CA ASN A 423 8.86 11.68 23.29
C ASN A 423 7.57 11.02 22.76
N GLU A 424 6.46 11.20 23.46
CA GLU A 424 5.15 10.62 23.11
C GLU A 424 4.56 11.16 21.79
N ASN A 425 4.95 12.37 21.40
CA ASN A 425 4.53 12.97 20.12
C ASN A 425 5.34 12.44 18.92
N TRP A 426 6.35 11.59 19.16
CA TRP A 426 7.19 11.00 18.13
C TRP A 426 6.92 9.51 18.04
N GLU A 427 6.16 9.09 17.01
CA GLU A 427 5.66 7.71 16.88
C GLU A 427 6.76 6.65 16.98
N LEU A 428 7.95 6.92 16.42
CA LEU A 428 9.08 5.99 16.44
C LEU A 428 9.85 5.96 17.77
N LEU A 429 9.50 6.81 18.73
CA LEU A 429 10.10 6.90 20.06
C LEU A 429 9.12 6.53 21.18
N GLU A 430 7.95 6.00 20.83
CA GLU A 430 7.01 5.38 21.76
C GLU A 430 6.55 4.00 21.27
N THR A 431 6.05 3.17 22.17
CA THR A 431 5.30 1.97 21.77
C THR A 431 3.91 2.36 21.30
N ASN A 432 3.54 1.96 20.09
CA ASN A 432 2.19 2.17 19.59
C ASN A 432 1.66 0.94 18.83
N ASP A 433 0.33 0.80 18.79
CA ASP A 433 -0.35 -0.28 18.05
C ASP A 433 -0.39 0.00 16.53
N ASN A 434 -0.07 1.23 16.12
CA ASN A 434 -0.01 1.68 14.73
C ASN A 434 1.33 1.34 14.04
N GLN A 435 2.27 0.69 14.73
CA GLN A 435 3.60 0.46 14.18
C GLN A 435 3.56 -0.45 12.95
N LEU A 436 2.66 -1.44 12.94
CA LEU A 436 2.43 -2.28 11.76
C LEU A 436 1.85 -1.46 10.61
N HIS A 437 0.90 -0.56 10.91
CA HIS A 437 0.36 0.36 9.91
C HIS A 437 1.49 1.18 9.28
N SER A 438 2.30 1.83 10.12
CA SER A 438 3.43 2.66 9.70
C SER A 438 4.44 1.92 8.81
N VAL A 439 4.79 0.69 9.16
CA VAL A 439 5.67 -0.17 8.34
C VAL A 439 4.99 -0.58 7.04
N SER A 440 3.71 -0.95 7.08
CA SER A 440 2.97 -1.46 5.92
C SER A 440 2.57 -0.38 4.91
N THR A 441 2.50 0.90 5.30
CA THR A 441 2.17 2.03 4.41
C THR A 441 3.41 2.79 3.93
N GLY A 442 4.58 2.51 4.49
CA GLY A 442 5.82 3.24 4.23
C GLY A 442 6.01 4.47 5.11
N TRP A 443 5.02 4.85 5.91
CA TRP A 443 5.14 5.96 6.86
C TRP A 443 6.36 5.83 7.79
N TYR A 444 6.77 4.60 8.08
CA TYR A 444 8.00 4.29 8.81
C TYR A 444 9.24 4.95 8.21
N PHE A 445 9.39 4.92 6.88
CA PHE A 445 10.49 5.55 6.17
C PHE A 445 10.25 7.03 5.89
N TYR A 446 8.99 7.43 5.69
CA TYR A 446 8.62 8.84 5.54
C TYR A 446 9.14 9.69 6.70
N GLN A 447 9.01 9.20 7.94
CA GLN A 447 9.41 9.92 9.15
C GLN A 447 10.93 10.14 9.28
N THR A 448 11.75 9.34 8.58
CA THR A 448 13.20 9.26 8.80
C THR A 448 14.06 9.61 7.59
N PHE A 449 13.51 9.51 6.38
CA PHE A 449 14.21 9.80 5.11
C PHE A 449 14.04 11.25 4.71
N ALA A 450 14.85 11.69 3.75
CA ALA A 450 14.82 13.08 3.28
C ALA A 450 13.45 13.44 2.67
N GLU A 451 13.04 14.68 2.89
CA GLU A 451 11.78 15.22 2.38
C GLU A 451 11.81 15.34 0.85
N ARG A 452 10.67 15.05 0.24
CA ARG A 452 10.49 15.04 -1.22
C ARG A 452 9.09 15.52 -1.57
N ASP A 453 8.96 15.99 -2.80
CA ASP A 453 7.66 16.33 -3.37
C ASP A 453 6.90 15.04 -3.72
N ASP A 454 5.77 14.84 -3.04
CA ASP A 454 4.91 13.67 -3.22
C ASP A 454 3.81 13.88 -4.29
N ASP A 455 3.81 15.03 -5.00
CA ASP A 455 2.88 15.30 -6.10
C ASP A 455 3.15 14.37 -7.30
N GLU A 456 4.42 14.03 -7.57
CA GLU A 456 4.84 13.07 -8.60
C GLU A 456 5.91 12.12 -8.05
N ALA A 457 5.55 10.85 -7.84
CA ALA A 457 6.50 9.80 -7.45
C ALA A 457 7.70 9.63 -8.42
N ASP A 458 8.90 9.50 -7.86
CA ASP A 458 10.11 9.18 -8.62
C ASP A 458 10.34 7.67 -8.65
N ALA A 459 10.79 7.15 -9.80
CA ALA A 459 11.14 5.74 -9.95
C ALA A 459 12.35 5.35 -9.08
N ASP A 460 13.23 6.31 -8.83
CA ASP A 460 14.41 6.13 -7.98
C ASP A 460 14.16 6.57 -6.52
N ASP A 461 12.89 6.77 -6.11
CA ASP A 461 12.56 7.15 -4.74
C ASP A 461 12.99 6.05 -3.73
N PRO A 462 13.95 6.36 -2.84
CA PRO A 462 14.48 5.38 -1.89
C PRO A 462 13.43 4.92 -0.87
N ARG A 463 12.40 5.73 -0.59
CA ARG A 463 11.30 5.37 0.32
C ARG A 463 10.43 4.25 -0.26
N ILE A 464 10.14 4.31 -1.55
CA ILE A 464 9.40 3.24 -2.26
C ILE A 464 10.23 1.96 -2.28
N LYS A 465 11.53 2.06 -2.60
CA LYS A 465 12.45 0.93 -2.60
C LYS A 465 12.56 0.30 -1.20
N ALA A 466 12.61 1.13 -0.16
CA ALA A 466 12.70 0.67 1.22
C ALA A 466 11.43 -0.06 1.66
N LEU A 467 10.26 0.51 1.37
CA LEU A 467 8.96 -0.10 1.61
C LEU A 467 8.86 -1.48 0.94
N VAL A 468 9.10 -1.56 -0.38
CA VAL A 468 8.99 -2.83 -1.12
C VAL A 468 9.97 -3.87 -0.57
N SER A 469 11.19 -3.47 -0.20
CA SER A 469 12.19 -4.39 0.34
C SER A 469 11.77 -4.97 1.69
N VAL A 470 11.30 -4.15 2.64
CA VAL A 470 10.82 -4.63 3.95
C VAL A 470 9.66 -5.59 3.80
N LEU A 471 8.70 -5.27 2.94
CA LEU A 471 7.53 -6.12 2.75
C LEU A 471 7.88 -7.47 2.08
N SER A 472 8.92 -7.47 1.24
CA SER A 472 9.47 -8.66 0.57
C SER A 472 10.36 -9.49 1.49
N GLY A 473 10.98 -8.85 2.48
CA GLY A 473 12.10 -9.42 3.23
C GLY A 473 13.44 -9.32 2.53
N ASP A 474 13.56 -8.42 1.55
CA ASP A 474 14.82 -8.14 0.87
C ASP A 474 15.66 -7.16 1.70
N SER A 475 16.98 -7.32 1.69
CA SER A 475 17.88 -6.49 2.48
C SER A 475 18.08 -5.10 1.87
N LEU A 476 17.98 -4.07 2.73
CA LEU A 476 18.26 -2.67 2.46
C LEU A 476 19.76 -2.40 2.54
N SER A 477 20.26 -1.52 1.66
CA SER A 477 21.64 -1.05 1.73
C SER A 477 21.80 -0.04 2.87
N VAL A 478 22.79 -0.27 3.73
CA VAL A 478 23.19 0.66 4.79
C VAL A 478 23.66 2.00 4.19
N GLU A 479 24.30 1.98 3.02
CA GLU A 479 24.73 3.18 2.28
C GLU A 479 23.54 4.12 2.07
N MET A 480 22.45 3.57 1.52
CA MET A 480 21.23 4.32 1.20
C MET A 480 20.56 4.86 2.48
N LEU A 481 20.49 4.05 3.54
CA LEU A 481 19.90 4.50 4.81
C LEU A 481 20.67 5.68 5.40
N LEU A 482 22.00 5.60 5.46
CA LEU A 482 22.82 6.67 6.03
C LEU A 482 22.74 7.95 5.20
N GLU A 483 22.74 7.84 3.87
CA GLU A 483 22.55 8.99 2.98
C GLU A 483 21.19 9.67 3.23
N GLU A 484 20.11 8.90 3.25
CA GLU A 484 18.75 9.41 3.49
C GLU A 484 18.59 10.03 4.88
N TYR A 485 19.16 9.41 5.91
CA TYR A 485 19.10 9.94 7.27
C TYR A 485 19.85 11.26 7.39
N VAL A 486 21.07 11.34 6.83
CA VAL A 486 21.89 12.56 6.90
C VAL A 486 21.25 13.69 6.10
N ASN A 487 20.69 13.40 4.93
CA ASN A 487 19.95 14.41 4.15
C ASN A 487 18.76 14.93 4.95
N ARG A 488 17.94 14.05 5.55
CA ARG A 488 16.82 14.45 6.44
C ARG A 488 17.25 15.33 7.60
N ILE A 489 18.33 14.97 8.30
CA ILE A 489 18.88 15.81 9.40
C ILE A 489 19.33 17.18 8.88
N ILE A 490 19.95 17.23 7.70
CA ILE A 490 20.43 18.48 7.12
C ILE A 490 19.26 19.38 6.74
N ASP A 491 18.21 18.82 6.15
CA ASP A 491 17.01 19.57 5.74
C ASP A 491 16.36 20.23 6.97
N ASP A 492 16.08 19.46 8.03
CA ASP A 492 15.53 19.98 9.31
C ASP A 492 16.44 21.03 9.98
N GLN A 493 17.76 20.91 9.83
CA GLN A 493 18.71 21.90 10.36
C GLN A 493 18.76 23.20 9.54
N THR A 494 18.23 23.22 8.31
CA THR A 494 18.34 24.36 7.40
C THR A 494 17.00 24.99 7.03
N ASP A 495 15.88 24.43 7.46
CA ASP A 495 14.57 25.04 7.27
C ASP A 495 14.43 26.28 8.17
N ASP A 496 14.46 27.46 7.53
CA ASP A 496 14.42 28.77 8.19
C ASP A 496 13.01 29.13 8.72
N GLU A 497 11.95 28.41 8.34
CA GLU A 497 10.56 28.72 8.74
C GLU A 497 10.15 28.09 10.08
N GLU A 498 10.77 26.97 10.50
CA GLU A 498 10.46 26.23 11.74
C GLU A 498 11.70 25.88 12.60
N HIS A 499 12.83 26.59 12.44
CA HIS A 499 14.08 26.21 13.12
C HIS A 499 14.02 26.28 14.66
N GLU A 500 13.66 25.16 15.31
CA GLU A 500 13.63 24.97 16.78
C GLU A 500 14.94 24.39 17.36
N GLY A 501 16.01 24.30 16.56
CA GLY A 501 17.33 23.83 16.98
C GLY A 501 17.73 22.48 16.39
N PHE A 502 18.55 21.70 17.11
CA PHE A 502 19.04 20.41 16.62
C PHE A 502 17.96 19.32 16.71
N PRO A 503 17.71 18.54 15.63
CA PRO A 503 16.58 17.60 15.57
C PRO A 503 16.89 16.28 16.31
N SER A 504 17.01 16.36 17.64
CA SER A 504 17.45 15.25 18.50
C SER A 504 16.50 14.04 18.45
N PHE A 505 15.18 14.27 18.41
CA PHE A 505 14.17 13.21 18.31
C PHE A 505 14.18 12.52 16.95
N LEU A 506 14.42 13.23 15.85
CA LEU A 506 14.61 12.62 14.53
C LEU A 506 15.81 11.68 14.53
N VAL A 507 16.97 12.13 15.03
CA VAL A 507 18.19 11.31 15.09
C VAL A 507 17.97 10.08 15.98
N ALA A 508 17.29 10.24 17.12
CA ALA A 508 16.92 9.12 17.98
C ALA A 508 15.98 8.13 17.27
N SER A 509 15.03 8.62 16.48
CA SER A 509 14.10 7.81 15.67
C SER A 509 14.83 7.02 14.58
N GLN A 510 15.76 7.66 13.87
CA GLN A 510 16.62 7.03 12.87
C GLN A 510 17.52 5.94 13.49
N PHE A 511 18.04 6.19 14.71
CA PHE A 511 18.79 5.19 15.45
C PHE A 511 17.92 4.01 15.91
N ALA A 512 16.70 4.28 16.39
CA ALA A 512 15.74 3.23 16.71
C ALA A 512 15.43 2.37 15.47
N GLN A 513 15.19 3.02 14.32
CA GLN A 513 14.90 2.38 13.06
C GLN A 513 16.05 1.49 12.58
N ILE A 514 17.30 1.98 12.55
CA ILE A 514 18.42 1.16 12.07
C ILE A 514 18.70 -0.03 13.00
N CYS A 515 18.52 0.13 14.31
CA CYS A 515 18.64 -0.97 15.27
C CYS A 515 17.55 -2.03 15.07
N ALA A 516 16.30 -1.62 14.78
CA ALA A 516 15.20 -2.55 14.51
C ALA A 516 15.39 -3.29 13.17
N LEU A 517 15.91 -2.61 12.14
CA LEU A 517 16.25 -3.22 10.85
C LEU A 517 17.42 -4.21 10.96
N ALA A 518 18.34 -3.99 11.89
CA ALA A 518 19.49 -4.85 12.17
C ALA A 518 19.12 -6.14 12.96
N ASP A 519 17.83 -6.38 13.25
CA ASP A 519 17.39 -7.61 13.92
C ASP A 519 17.82 -8.85 13.12
N ASN A 520 18.60 -9.73 13.75
CA ASN A 520 19.16 -10.92 13.13
C ASN A 520 18.10 -11.95 12.68
N GLN A 521 16.87 -11.87 13.21
CA GLN A 521 15.75 -12.69 12.76
C GLN A 521 15.21 -12.22 11.40
N LEU A 522 15.35 -10.93 11.13
CA LEU A 522 14.82 -10.27 9.93
C LEU A 522 15.85 -10.19 8.80
N ASN A 523 17.13 -9.96 9.11
CA ASN A 523 18.22 -9.79 8.13
C ASN A 523 17.92 -8.74 7.04
N LEU A 524 17.29 -7.63 7.44
CA LEU A 524 16.83 -6.58 6.54
C LEU A 524 17.92 -5.58 6.15
N LEU A 525 19.16 -5.73 6.64
CA LEU A 525 20.29 -4.87 6.29
C LEU A 525 21.38 -5.65 5.56
N LYS A 526 22.03 -4.97 4.62
CA LYS A 526 23.28 -5.39 3.98
C LYS A 526 24.20 -4.19 3.82
N ALA A 527 25.50 -4.43 3.85
CA ALA A 527 26.50 -3.43 3.54
C ALA A 527 27.16 -3.76 2.20
N ASP A 528 27.19 -2.80 1.28
CA ASP A 528 27.96 -2.97 0.04
C ASP A 528 29.46 -2.71 0.29
N ASP A 529 29.78 -1.84 1.26
CA ASP A 529 31.13 -1.65 1.80
C ASP A 529 31.36 -2.52 3.06
N PRO A 530 32.36 -3.43 3.06
CA PRO A 530 32.71 -4.23 4.24
C PRO A 530 32.97 -3.41 5.51
N SER A 531 33.40 -2.15 5.37
CA SER A 531 33.62 -1.26 6.51
C SER A 531 32.34 -0.99 7.31
N ARG A 532 31.15 -1.15 6.70
CA ARG A 532 29.82 -0.91 7.28
C ARG A 532 29.10 -2.18 7.74
N GLU A 533 29.71 -3.35 7.59
CA GLU A 533 29.18 -4.61 8.14
C GLU A 533 28.82 -4.54 9.63
N PRO A 534 29.56 -3.83 10.51
CA PRO A 534 29.13 -3.70 11.91
C PRO A 534 27.76 -3.04 12.10
N ILE A 535 27.27 -2.26 11.13
CA ILE A 535 25.96 -1.57 11.19
C ILE A 535 24.81 -2.55 10.94
N THR A 536 25.06 -3.67 10.26
CA THR A 536 24.04 -4.69 9.97
C THR A 536 23.74 -5.60 11.17
N GLN A 537 24.51 -5.47 12.25
CA GLN A 537 24.44 -6.35 13.41
C GLN A 537 23.49 -5.79 14.48
N GLU A 538 22.62 -6.65 15.00
CA GLU A 538 21.71 -6.33 16.11
C GLU A 538 22.49 -5.82 17.34
N PRO A 539 22.07 -4.71 17.96
CA PRO A 539 22.70 -4.23 19.18
C PRO A 539 22.43 -5.15 20.38
N THR A 540 23.28 -5.07 21.39
CA THR A 540 23.28 -6.01 22.53
C THR A 540 22.83 -5.39 23.85
N TYR A 541 22.06 -4.29 23.77
CA TYR A 541 21.58 -3.55 24.94
C TYR A 541 20.86 -4.45 25.95
N GLU A 542 21.21 -4.26 27.23
CA GLU A 542 20.45 -4.86 28.32
C GLU A 542 18.96 -4.50 28.25
N LYS A 543 18.11 -5.51 28.46
CA LYS A 543 16.67 -5.32 28.65
C LYS A 543 16.44 -5.01 30.12
N HIS A 544 15.77 -3.90 30.40
CA HIS A 544 15.38 -3.59 31.78
C HIS A 544 14.32 -4.59 32.26
N ILE A 545 14.77 -5.62 32.96
CA ILE A 545 13.94 -6.51 33.77
C ILE A 545 14.12 -6.00 35.21
N MET A 546 13.03 -5.91 36.00
CA MET A 546 13.13 -5.44 37.39
C MET A 546 14.22 -6.24 38.13
N PRO A 547 15.28 -5.58 38.64
CA PRO A 547 16.37 -6.27 39.32
C PRO A 547 15.90 -6.79 40.68
N SER A 548 16.52 -7.86 41.17
CA SER A 548 16.33 -8.33 42.54
C SER A 548 17.12 -7.43 43.51
N LEU A 549 16.61 -7.23 44.73
CA LEU A 549 17.18 -6.33 45.76
C LEU A 549 18.67 -6.58 46.10
N ASP A 550 19.23 -7.70 45.67
CA ASP A 550 20.61 -8.12 45.97
C ASP A 550 21.63 -7.71 44.88
N GLU A 551 21.21 -7.13 43.76
CA GLU A 551 22.07 -6.81 42.60
C GLU A 551 22.54 -5.35 42.51
N ILE A 552 22.21 -4.49 43.48
CA ILE A 552 22.57 -3.06 43.48
C ILE A 552 24.09 -2.91 43.71
N PRO A 553 24.89 -2.47 42.71
CA PRO A 553 26.34 -2.29 42.89
C PRO A 553 26.64 -1.06 43.76
N ILE A 554 27.67 -1.16 44.59
CA ILE A 554 28.25 0.00 45.29
C ILE A 554 29.25 0.65 44.34
N ALA A 555 28.99 1.89 43.90
CA ALA A 555 29.81 2.62 42.95
C ALA A 555 31.18 3.02 43.52
N ASP A 556 32.25 2.65 42.81
CA ASP A 556 33.65 2.98 43.11
C ASP A 556 34.04 4.31 42.42
N GLY A 557 33.67 5.45 43.04
CA GLY A 557 34.30 6.77 42.84
C GLY A 557 34.43 7.41 41.44
N GLY A 558 33.87 6.84 40.37
CA GLY A 558 33.91 7.38 38.99
C GLY A 558 32.83 8.42 38.67
N HIS A 559 32.92 9.08 37.50
CA HIS A 559 31.88 10.02 37.03
C HIS A 559 30.56 9.25 36.77
N PRO A 560 29.39 9.68 37.30
CA PRO A 560 28.14 8.92 37.22
C PRO A 560 27.68 8.57 35.80
N ALA A 561 27.99 9.42 34.82
CA ALA A 561 27.66 9.19 33.40
C ALA A 561 28.63 8.25 32.66
N ALA A 562 29.81 7.95 33.23
CA ALA A 562 30.82 7.15 32.53
C ALA A 562 30.38 5.71 32.24
N PRO A 563 29.75 4.96 33.18
CA PRO A 563 29.22 3.64 32.89
C PRO A 563 28.16 3.64 31.78
N LYS A 564 27.31 4.68 31.72
CA LYS A 564 26.29 4.85 30.67
C LYS A 564 26.94 4.97 29.28
N LEU A 565 27.94 5.84 29.16
CA LEU A 565 28.67 6.04 27.90
C LEU A 565 29.38 4.78 27.43
N GLU A 566 30.02 4.05 28.36
CA GLU A 566 30.69 2.79 28.06
C GLU A 566 29.72 1.71 27.61
N SER A 567 28.58 1.57 28.30
CA SER A 567 27.54 0.61 27.92
C SER A 567 27.06 0.90 26.51
N PHE A 568 26.69 2.16 26.23
CA PHE A 568 26.19 2.56 24.92
C PHE A 568 27.20 2.27 23.80
N ILE A 569 28.48 2.60 23.99
CA ILE A 569 29.52 2.32 22.98
C ILE A 569 29.74 0.82 22.78
N ASN A 570 29.83 0.05 23.86
CA ASN A 570 30.13 -1.39 23.76
C ASN A 570 28.96 -2.20 23.21
N GLU A 571 27.73 -1.81 23.51
CA GLU A 571 26.50 -2.49 23.09
C GLU A 571 26.03 -2.08 21.69
N THR A 572 26.58 -0.99 21.14
CA THR A 572 26.36 -0.55 19.74
C THR A 572 27.44 -1.15 18.84
N PRO A 573 27.14 -2.15 17.98
CA PRO A 573 28.17 -2.87 17.23
C PRO A 573 29.01 -1.96 16.31
N ALA A 574 28.42 -0.90 15.76
CA ALA A 574 29.11 0.08 14.91
C ALA A 574 30.08 1.04 15.64
N LEU A 575 30.06 1.06 16.98
CA LEU A 575 30.95 1.85 17.84
C LEU A 575 31.88 0.95 18.69
N SER A 576 31.46 -0.30 18.90
CA SER A 576 32.05 -1.20 19.88
C SER A 576 33.50 -1.57 19.54
N PRO A 577 34.45 -1.42 20.47
CA PRO A 577 35.80 -1.92 20.30
C PRO A 577 35.87 -3.46 20.31
N ALA A 578 34.84 -4.15 20.82
CA ALA A 578 34.83 -5.60 20.91
C ALA A 578 34.76 -6.29 19.54
N ASN A 579 34.28 -5.57 18.52
CA ASN A 579 34.14 -6.04 17.15
C ASN A 579 35.21 -5.41 16.23
N ASP A 580 36.27 -4.85 16.81
CA ASP A 580 37.25 -4.02 16.12
C ASP A 580 38.69 -4.38 16.53
N ASP A 581 39.33 -5.27 15.78
CA ASP A 581 40.70 -5.71 16.03
C ASP A 581 41.77 -4.69 15.56
N ASP A 582 41.37 -3.67 14.77
CA ASP A 582 42.26 -2.68 14.17
C ASP A 582 41.95 -1.26 14.69
N PRO A 583 42.85 -0.63 15.49
CA PRO A 583 42.60 0.71 16.02
C PRO A 583 42.44 1.78 14.94
N ASP A 584 42.87 1.51 13.71
CA ASP A 584 42.75 2.44 12.59
C ASP A 584 41.51 2.19 11.70
N SER A 585 40.65 1.24 12.08
CA SER A 585 39.46 0.87 11.31
C SER A 585 38.42 2.00 11.21
N VAL A 586 37.49 1.86 10.26
CA VAL A 586 36.33 2.75 10.13
C VAL A 586 35.44 2.71 11.39
N THR A 587 35.34 1.58 12.09
CA THR A 587 34.61 1.48 13.38
C THR A 587 35.23 2.37 14.45
N SER A 588 36.56 2.39 14.56
CA SER A 588 37.28 3.31 15.45
C SER A 588 37.03 4.77 15.08
N GLN A 589 37.01 5.09 13.77
CA GLN A 589 36.72 6.43 13.26
C GLN A 589 35.26 6.85 13.55
N ARG A 590 34.27 5.95 13.40
CA ARG A 590 32.87 6.18 13.82
C ARG A 590 32.76 6.49 15.30
N ARG A 591 33.44 5.70 16.15
CA ARG A 591 33.52 5.95 17.60
C ARG A 591 34.12 7.32 17.90
N GLY A 592 35.17 7.72 17.17
CA GLY A 592 35.75 9.06 17.28
C GLY A 592 34.76 10.18 16.91
N ALA A 593 34.00 10.00 15.83
CA ALA A 593 32.97 10.94 15.41
C ALA A 593 31.82 11.06 16.42
N PHE A 594 31.34 9.93 16.94
CA PHE A 594 30.34 9.86 18.00
C PHE A 594 30.80 10.57 19.28
N LEU A 595 32.00 10.29 19.77
CA LEU A 595 32.54 10.93 20.97
C LEU A 595 32.73 12.44 20.80
N LEU A 596 33.10 12.90 19.60
CA LEU A 596 33.15 14.34 19.30
C LEU A 596 31.75 14.95 19.34
N GLY A 597 30.77 14.30 18.71
CA GLY A 597 29.37 14.72 18.76
C GLY A 597 28.87 14.82 20.20
N ALA A 598 29.11 13.80 21.02
CA ALA A 598 28.73 13.77 22.44
C ALA A 598 29.33 14.94 23.22
N LEU A 599 30.58 15.29 22.93
CA LEU A 599 31.21 16.46 23.55
C LEU A 599 30.59 17.78 23.08
N VAL A 600 30.24 17.89 21.80
CA VAL A 600 29.55 19.07 21.25
C VAL A 600 28.17 19.22 21.87
N GLY A 601 27.41 18.12 22.00
CA GLY A 601 26.10 18.08 22.65
C GLY A 601 26.14 18.51 24.12
N ASP A 602 26.98 17.88 24.96
CA ASP A 602 27.06 18.21 26.41
C ASP A 602 27.48 19.68 26.64
N ILE A 603 28.43 20.19 25.85
CA ILE A 603 28.85 21.58 25.97
C ILE A 603 27.81 22.53 25.39
N GLY A 604 27.11 22.14 24.33
CA GLY A 604 25.99 22.88 23.74
C GLY A 604 24.85 23.05 24.73
N SER A 605 24.33 21.97 25.30
CA SER A 605 23.27 22.01 26.30
C SER A 605 23.68 22.81 27.54
N TYR A 606 24.94 22.72 27.98
CA TYR A 606 25.42 23.59 29.05
C TYR A 606 25.43 25.08 28.66
N GLN A 607 25.83 25.41 27.43
CA GLN A 607 25.82 26.79 26.95
C GLN A 607 24.42 27.39 26.91
N GLU A 608 23.44 26.58 26.57
CA GLU A 608 22.03 26.94 26.55
C GLU A 608 21.48 27.10 27.97
N TYR A 609 21.44 26.01 28.75
CA TYR A 609 20.75 25.99 30.04
C TYR A 609 21.50 26.69 31.17
N SER A 610 22.84 26.71 31.16
CA SER A 610 23.64 27.28 32.26
C SER A 610 24.23 28.66 31.94
N GLU A 611 24.45 28.97 30.67
CA GLU A 611 25.10 30.22 30.24
C GLU A 611 24.19 31.12 29.38
N ASP A 612 22.94 30.71 29.11
CA ASP A 612 21.91 31.46 28.38
C ASP A 612 22.43 32.05 27.05
N ARG A 613 23.15 31.22 26.29
CA ARG A 613 23.75 31.64 25.02
C ARG A 613 22.80 31.45 23.86
N SER A 614 22.62 32.52 23.10
CA SER A 614 21.86 32.52 21.83
C SER A 614 22.49 31.72 20.68
N THR A 615 23.74 31.26 20.83
CA THR A 615 24.43 30.44 19.82
C THR A 615 25.36 29.48 20.52
N THR A 616 25.02 28.21 20.47
CA THR A 616 25.72 27.09 21.10
C THR A 616 26.78 26.51 20.16
N LEU A 617 27.52 25.49 20.63
CA LEU A 617 28.43 24.73 19.78
C LEU A 617 27.67 23.87 18.77
N VAL A 618 26.46 23.44 19.10
CA VAL A 618 25.61 22.66 18.19
C VAL A 618 25.28 23.50 16.96
N ASP A 619 24.94 24.78 17.15
CA ASP A 619 24.67 25.74 16.06
C ASP A 619 25.92 26.12 15.26
N GLN A 620 27.09 26.16 15.92
CA GLN A 620 28.36 26.51 15.27
C GLN A 620 28.90 25.37 14.39
N TYR A 621 28.55 24.13 14.72
CA TYR A 621 29.01 22.93 14.05
C TYR A 621 27.82 22.03 13.62
N PRO A 622 26.96 22.52 12.72
CA PRO A 622 25.83 21.74 12.21
C PRO A 622 26.32 20.53 11.40
N VAL A 623 25.49 19.51 11.24
CA VAL A 623 25.87 18.21 10.67
C VAL A 623 26.42 18.37 9.25
N LYS A 624 25.78 19.20 8.42
CA LYS A 624 26.25 19.55 7.07
C LYS A 624 27.70 20.05 7.03
N SER A 625 28.13 20.70 8.11
CA SER A 625 29.46 21.32 8.22
C SER A 625 30.57 20.32 8.57
N ILE A 626 30.22 19.13 9.05
CA ILE A 626 31.19 18.11 9.45
C ILE A 626 31.71 17.35 8.22
N THR A 627 33.03 17.33 8.10
CA THR A 627 33.78 16.64 7.06
C THR A 627 35.09 16.13 7.65
N ARG A 628 35.73 15.13 7.01
CA ARG A 628 37.06 14.63 7.39
C ARG A 628 38.09 15.74 7.57
N SER A 629 38.08 16.74 6.68
CA SER A 629 39.01 17.89 6.74
C SER A 629 38.73 18.88 7.89
N ARG A 630 37.52 18.90 8.45
CA ARG A 630 37.12 19.85 9.51
C ARG A 630 37.14 19.24 10.90
N ILE A 631 36.99 17.93 11.03
CA ILE A 631 36.76 17.27 12.31
C ILE A 631 37.88 17.51 13.33
N LYS A 632 39.14 17.56 12.86
CA LYS A 632 40.30 17.89 13.69
C LYS A 632 40.21 19.28 14.31
N LYS A 633 39.80 20.27 13.51
CA LYS A 633 39.61 21.65 13.96
C LYS A 633 38.47 21.73 14.97
N VAL A 634 37.33 21.11 14.66
CA VAL A 634 36.15 21.07 15.55
C VAL A 634 36.54 20.45 16.90
N THR A 635 37.26 19.34 16.89
CA THR A 635 37.77 18.67 18.10
C THR A 635 38.62 19.61 18.96
N GLN A 636 39.60 20.29 18.36
CA GLN A 636 40.47 21.21 19.09
C GLN A 636 39.69 22.38 19.70
N GLU A 637 38.74 22.95 18.96
CA GLU A 637 37.92 24.08 19.41
C GLU A 637 36.97 23.66 20.54
N THR A 638 36.32 22.50 20.43
CA THR A 638 35.40 21.97 21.46
C THR A 638 36.16 21.60 22.74
N VAL A 639 37.31 20.93 22.66
CA VAL A 639 38.15 20.63 23.85
C VAL A 639 38.69 21.91 24.49
N ALA A 640 39.00 22.95 23.72
CA ALA A 640 39.39 24.23 24.31
C ALA A 640 38.24 24.89 25.09
N LYS A 641 36.98 24.68 24.66
CA LYS A 641 35.79 25.18 25.37
C LYS A 641 35.57 24.47 26.69
N THR A 642 35.76 23.15 26.77
CA THR A 642 35.62 22.40 28.04
C THR A 642 36.56 22.97 29.12
N LEU A 643 37.82 23.25 28.76
CA LEU A 643 38.81 23.90 29.63
C LEU A 643 38.41 25.32 30.01
N THR A 644 37.78 26.06 29.10
CA THR A 644 37.31 27.43 29.33
C THR A 644 36.20 27.44 30.40
N TYR A 645 35.19 26.58 30.24
CA TYR A 645 34.07 26.47 31.19
C TYR A 645 34.52 25.94 32.54
N THR A 646 35.38 24.92 32.56
CA THR A 646 36.01 24.42 33.80
C THR A 646 36.69 25.55 34.59
N ARG A 647 37.42 26.44 33.90
CA ARG A 647 38.08 27.59 34.52
C ARG A 647 37.09 28.65 34.99
N GLN A 648 35.97 28.84 34.30
CA GLN A 648 34.91 29.77 34.70
C GLN A 648 34.21 29.27 35.96
N GLU A 649 33.81 27.99 36.02
CA GLU A 649 33.19 27.40 37.21
C GLU A 649 34.14 27.41 38.41
N LYS A 650 35.43 27.09 38.22
CA LYS A 650 36.43 27.21 39.28
C LYS A 650 36.47 28.63 39.88
N LYS A 651 36.35 29.66 39.04
CA LYS A 651 36.33 31.06 39.49
C LYS A 651 35.05 31.40 40.25
N GLN A 652 33.91 30.81 39.88
CA GLN A 652 32.61 31.06 40.51
C GLN A 652 32.43 30.28 41.82
N ARG A 653 32.79 28.99 41.87
CA ARG A 653 32.56 28.06 43.00
C ARG A 653 33.75 27.92 43.97
N GLY A 654 34.93 28.42 43.61
CA GLY A 654 36.11 28.48 44.50
C GLY A 654 36.86 27.15 44.70
N ASN A 655 36.34 26.01 44.23
CA ASN A 655 37.01 24.72 44.20
C ASN A 655 37.14 24.20 42.74
N TYR A 656 38.08 23.30 42.45
CA TYR A 656 38.23 22.67 41.13
C TYR A 656 37.23 21.51 40.99
N PRO A 657 36.21 21.60 40.12
CA PRO A 657 35.18 20.55 40.03
C PRO A 657 35.60 19.31 39.20
N GLY A 658 36.80 19.30 38.61
CA GLY A 658 37.18 18.38 37.54
C GLY A 658 37.10 19.07 36.18
N THR A 659 37.66 18.47 35.12
CA THR A 659 37.44 18.98 33.76
C THR A 659 36.00 18.68 33.35
N LYS A 660 35.28 19.66 32.78
CA LYS A 660 33.92 19.41 32.28
C LYS A 660 33.97 18.35 31.17
N ALA A 661 33.07 17.35 31.27
CA ALA A 661 32.99 16.20 30.37
C ALA A 661 34.29 15.38 30.28
N ASP A 662 35.06 15.27 31.37
CA ASP A 662 36.32 14.50 31.41
C ASP A 662 36.12 13.06 30.91
N HIS A 663 34.97 12.44 31.23
CA HIS A 663 34.61 11.08 30.81
C HIS A 663 34.51 10.93 29.28
N ILE A 664 34.11 11.98 28.56
CA ILE A 664 34.07 12.00 27.09
C ILE A 664 35.44 12.41 26.53
N VAL A 665 36.08 13.42 27.10
CA VAL A 665 37.35 13.98 26.61
C VAL A 665 38.48 12.94 26.65
N ASP A 666 38.57 12.15 27.72
CA ASP A 666 39.61 11.12 27.84
C ASP A 666 39.44 10.03 26.76
N ARG A 667 38.22 9.53 26.55
CA ARG A 667 37.91 8.54 25.50
C ARG A 667 38.11 9.10 24.09
N LEU A 668 37.71 10.36 23.89
CA LEU A 668 37.91 11.04 22.61
C LEU A 668 39.40 11.15 22.31
N ARG A 669 40.25 11.47 23.30
CA ARG A 669 41.71 11.52 23.12
C ARG A 669 42.29 10.18 22.72
N ASP A 670 41.79 9.09 23.30
CA ASP A 670 42.28 7.75 22.98
C ASP A 670 41.88 7.31 21.57
N THR A 671 40.75 7.82 21.04
CA THR A 671 40.19 7.41 19.74
C THR A 671 40.59 8.35 18.59
N ILE A 672 40.58 9.67 18.79
CA ILE A 672 40.73 10.66 17.70
C ILE A 672 42.18 10.92 17.28
N LEU A 673 43.15 10.40 18.02
CA LEU A 673 44.58 10.65 17.79
C LEU A 673 45.27 9.61 16.90
N LYS A 674 44.61 8.48 16.61
CA LYS A 674 45.20 7.36 15.85
C LYS A 674 44.11 6.64 15.04
N PRO A 675 44.09 6.80 13.69
CA PRO A 675 44.93 7.68 12.88
C PRO A 675 44.51 9.14 13.01
N ASP A 676 45.34 10.08 12.52
CA ASP A 676 44.98 11.50 12.51
C ASP A 676 43.67 11.69 11.70
N PRO A 677 42.74 12.57 12.09
CA PRO A 677 41.48 12.71 11.37
C PRO A 677 41.58 13.13 9.90
N GLU A 678 42.72 13.67 9.49
CA GLU A 678 43.04 13.93 8.07
C GLU A 678 43.28 12.64 7.25
N GLU A 679 43.59 11.52 7.91
CA GLU A 679 43.89 10.21 7.32
C GLU A 679 42.70 9.24 7.38
N TRP A 680 41.55 9.69 7.89
CA TRP A 680 40.36 8.85 8.03
C TRP A 680 39.80 8.40 6.67
N GLU A 681 39.37 7.15 6.62
CA GLU A 681 38.78 6.50 5.43
C GLU A 681 37.24 6.48 5.47
N ILE A 682 36.63 6.78 6.63
CA ILE A 682 35.19 6.86 6.80
C ILE A 682 34.52 7.78 5.77
N GLU A 683 33.44 7.29 5.19
CA GLU A 683 32.63 8.04 4.24
C GLU A 683 31.84 9.18 4.92
N THR A 684 31.46 10.18 4.13
CA THR A 684 30.95 11.44 4.67
C THR A 684 29.62 11.27 5.43
N ASP A 685 28.69 10.48 4.89
CA ASP A 685 27.37 10.30 5.51
C ASP A 685 27.45 9.41 6.76
N ASP A 686 28.33 8.40 6.73
CA ASP A 686 28.68 7.57 7.89
C ASP A 686 29.26 8.44 9.02
N LEU A 687 30.24 9.28 8.70
CA LEU A 687 30.83 10.24 9.64
C LEU A 687 29.78 11.18 10.26
N ARG A 688 28.91 11.74 9.42
CA ARG A 688 27.90 12.73 9.81
C ARG A 688 26.80 12.11 10.67
N PHE A 689 26.33 10.92 10.32
CA PHE A 689 25.31 10.22 11.10
C PHE A 689 25.80 9.91 12.51
N TYR A 690 26.99 9.31 12.67
CA TYR A 690 27.51 9.01 14.00
C TYR A 690 27.91 10.25 14.80
N TYR A 691 28.35 11.33 14.14
CA TYR A 691 28.48 12.64 14.78
C TYR A 691 27.13 13.16 15.30
N ALA A 692 26.07 13.12 14.49
CA ALA A 692 24.73 13.54 14.87
C ALA A 692 24.18 12.71 16.04
N LEU A 693 24.34 11.38 15.98
CA LEU A 693 24.01 10.47 17.09
C LEU A 693 24.75 10.85 18.38
N GLY A 694 26.03 11.20 18.25
CA GLY A 694 26.83 11.74 19.34
C GLY A 694 26.23 13.01 19.92
N VAL A 695 25.89 14.00 19.08
CA VAL A 695 25.27 15.25 19.53
C VAL A 695 23.98 14.97 20.30
N THR A 696 23.09 14.12 19.77
CA THR A 696 21.87 13.67 20.46
C THR A 696 22.16 13.05 21.82
N TYR A 697 23.13 12.12 21.90
CA TYR A 697 23.55 11.52 23.15
C TYR A 697 24.01 12.58 24.17
N GLY A 698 24.89 13.50 23.72
CA GLY A 698 25.48 14.52 24.58
C GLY A 698 24.45 15.51 25.11
N MET A 699 23.48 15.90 24.27
CA MET A 699 22.39 16.77 24.68
C MET A 699 21.50 16.11 25.74
N ASN A 700 21.32 14.79 25.64
CA ASN A 700 20.57 14.00 26.60
C ASN A 700 21.44 13.50 27.78
N ASP A 701 22.71 13.91 27.95
CA ASP A 701 23.61 13.40 28.98
C ASP A 701 23.60 14.26 30.26
N HIS A 702 22.55 14.15 31.08
CA HIS A 702 22.42 14.95 32.30
C HIS A 702 21.82 14.18 33.50
N PRO A 703 22.00 14.69 34.74
CA PRO A 703 21.31 14.13 35.91
C PRO A 703 19.80 14.14 35.73
N TRP A 704 19.13 13.10 36.21
CA TRP A 704 17.67 13.04 36.20
C TRP A 704 17.10 13.80 37.40
N ASN A 705 16.47 14.96 37.17
CA ASN A 705 15.82 15.73 38.23
C ASN A 705 14.35 15.30 38.38
N ARG A 706 14.02 14.72 39.54
CA ARG A 706 12.68 14.20 39.86
C ARG A 706 11.64 15.29 40.21
N GLU A 707 12.07 16.51 40.48
CA GLU A 707 11.20 17.60 40.99
C GLU A 707 10.53 18.43 39.88
N GLU A 708 10.99 18.38 38.63
CA GLU A 708 10.41 19.16 37.52
C GLU A 708 9.25 18.43 36.80
N THR A 709 9.23 17.10 36.80
CA THR A 709 8.22 16.31 36.05
C THR A 709 6.86 16.21 36.75
N ASP A 710 6.80 16.36 38.08
CA ASP A 710 5.53 16.36 38.83
C ASP A 710 4.80 17.73 38.76
N ALA A 711 5.42 18.77 38.18
CA ALA A 711 4.85 20.11 38.07
C ALA A 711 4.04 20.33 36.78
N ASP A 712 4.43 19.68 35.67
CA ASP A 712 3.77 19.85 34.36
C ASP A 712 2.44 19.10 34.23
N ASP A 713 2.14 18.15 35.11
CA ASP A 713 0.87 17.41 35.13
C ASP A 713 -0.29 18.23 35.76
N SER A 714 -0.09 19.53 36.01
CA SER A 714 -1.04 20.39 36.73
C SER A 714 -1.18 21.83 36.23
N THR A 715 -1.11 22.06 34.92
CA THR A 715 -1.52 23.35 34.34
C THR A 715 -2.50 23.14 33.18
N PRO A 716 -3.80 23.49 33.30
CA PRO A 716 -4.70 23.50 32.16
C PRO A 716 -4.34 24.66 31.23
N GLU A 717 -4.19 24.35 29.95
CA GLU A 717 -4.06 25.30 28.84
C GLU A 717 -5.19 26.35 28.87
N GLU A 718 -4.86 27.64 28.80
CA GLU A 718 -5.80 28.68 28.36
C GLU A 718 -5.66 28.84 26.85
N GLU A 719 -6.76 28.56 26.14
CA GLU A 719 -6.97 28.74 24.69
C GLU A 719 -6.52 30.13 24.20
N HIS A 720 -5.77 30.18 23.08
CA HIS A 720 -5.90 31.24 22.08
C HIS A 720 -5.46 30.85 20.67
#